data_AF-A0A246AGK8-F1
#
_entry.id   AF-A0A246AGK8-F1
#
_cell.length_a   1.000
_cell.length_b   1.000
_cell.length_c   1.000
_cell.angle_alpha   90.00
_cell.angle_beta   90.00
_cell.angle_gamma   90.00
#
_symmetry.space_group_name_H-M   'P 1'
#
loop_
_entity.id
_entity.type
_entity.pdbx_description
1 polymer ?
#
loop_
_entity_poly.entity_id
_entity_poly.type
_entity_poly.pdbx_seq_one_letter_code
_entity_poly.pdbx_strand_id
1 'polypeptide(L)'
;MNKNKTKASMILVLFAVFTLNFGVHAQGKKQARNSAYLFAYFTGNDKAEESIRFAISEDGYHYKALNHNRPVISSEKISSTGGVRDPHILRGADGKHFYMVATDMVSAKGWDSNRAMVLLKSNDLITWKSSIVNIQKKYPNQENLKRVWAPQTIYDPAVKKYMVYWSMKHGNDPDKIYYAYANADFSDLEGTPKQLFFSPTNGSCIDGDIIYDKGKYNLFFKTEGNGNGIKKAVSSSLTKEYVLEDRYLQQTTDAVEGAGVFKLNGSEDYILMYDVYMKGRYQFTKSKDLNTFKIIDEEVTMDFHPRHGTVMSISKEEENRLLSKWYSASSVVQGAGNPSIKQNNIVLDTVARTVYLPVNDGTDLKAFDPGFSKFSGVSIKPEGKVDFSKGPVRYTLKIGNQAMQTYAISAAINRNPVLNGFYADPEILYSNKTSKFYLYPTSDGFTGWSGTYFKTFSSTDLVNWKDEGVIVDLNKDVSWAKKNAWAPTAIEKKVNGVYKYFYYFTAAQKIGVAVSDHPAGPFKDSGKPLIAKRSAGIKGGQEIDPDVFTDPKTGKSYLYWGNGYMAVATLNEDMVSIDTTSVKIITPDNSFREGTEVFYRNGKYYFLWSEEDTRSPDYAVRYGFSDSPTGKITVPANNLILSKRPDQGIYGTGHNSVIQIPGKDEWYIVYHRFNRPKGITMGDAAGYNREVCIDQMEFDENGNIKKVIPTLEGINPIHK
;
A
#
# COMPACT_ATOMS: atom_id res chain seq x y z
N MET A 1 30.30 -108.27 -43.88
CA MET A 1 29.14 -109.17 -43.66
C MET A 1 27.92 -108.33 -43.32
N ASN A 2 26.83 -108.50 -44.09
CA ASN A 2 25.39 -108.48 -43.72
C ASN A 2 25.05 -108.09 -42.25
N LYS A 3 24.02 -107.31 -41.91
CA LYS A 3 22.66 -107.16 -42.48
C LYS A 3 21.92 -105.98 -41.78
N ASN A 4 21.20 -105.19 -42.58
CA ASN A 4 19.84 -104.62 -42.43
C ASN A 4 19.23 -104.09 -41.11
N LYS A 5 18.66 -102.86 -41.27
CA LYS A 5 17.41 -102.25 -40.74
C LYS A 5 17.39 -101.85 -39.24
N THR A 6 17.02 -100.62 -38.86
CA THR A 6 15.66 -100.06 -38.96
C THR A 6 15.67 -98.52 -38.78
N LYS A 7 14.66 -97.85 -39.36
CA LYS A 7 14.39 -96.40 -39.37
C LYS A 7 14.25 -95.77 -37.96
N ALA A 8 14.78 -94.55 -37.80
CA ALA A 8 14.15 -93.47 -37.01
C ALA A 8 14.80 -92.13 -37.40
N SER A 9 14.03 -91.25 -38.04
CA SER A 9 14.37 -89.85 -38.27
C SER A 9 14.17 -89.06 -36.98
N MET A 10 15.20 -88.34 -36.52
CA MET A 10 15.08 -87.35 -35.45
C MET A 10 15.76 -86.07 -35.91
N ILE A 11 14.95 -85.14 -36.42
CA ILE A 11 15.34 -83.76 -36.74
C ILE A 11 15.25 -82.98 -35.43
N LEU A 12 16.37 -82.39 -35.01
CA LEU A 12 16.46 -81.47 -33.89
C LEU A 12 15.94 -80.10 -34.34
N VAL A 13 14.68 -79.78 -34.03
CA VAL A 13 14.09 -78.45 -34.24
C VAL A 13 14.27 -77.61 -32.97
N LEU A 14 15.03 -76.53 -33.07
CA LEU A 14 15.11 -75.45 -32.08
C LEU A 14 13.73 -74.79 -31.95
N PHE A 15 13.10 -74.88 -30.78
CA PHE A 15 11.92 -74.07 -30.44
C PHE A 15 12.37 -72.68 -29.98
N ALA A 16 12.30 -71.69 -30.87
CA ALA A 16 12.28 -70.29 -30.51
C ALA A 16 10.82 -69.88 -30.27
N VAL A 17 10.45 -69.63 -29.00
CA VAL A 17 9.15 -69.07 -28.64
C VAL A 17 9.15 -67.59 -29.05
N PHE A 18 8.42 -67.27 -30.12
CA PHE A 18 8.07 -65.88 -30.46
C PHE A 18 6.96 -65.41 -29.50
N THR A 19 7.32 -64.64 -28.48
CA THR A 19 6.36 -63.76 -27.80
C THR A 19 6.21 -62.48 -28.62
N LEU A 20 5.07 -62.33 -29.31
CA LEU A 20 4.65 -61.04 -29.88
C LEU A 20 4.39 -60.06 -28.73
N ASN A 21 5.39 -59.22 -28.42
CA ASN A 21 5.16 -58.00 -27.65
C ASN A 21 4.54 -56.96 -28.58
N PHE A 22 3.22 -56.76 -28.49
CA PHE A 22 2.60 -55.52 -28.92
C PHE A 22 3.04 -54.42 -27.94
N GLY A 23 4.18 -53.80 -28.23
CA GLY A 23 4.63 -52.59 -27.56
C GLY A 23 3.73 -51.42 -27.95
N VAL A 24 2.66 -51.21 -27.19
CA VAL A 24 1.91 -49.95 -27.21
C VAL A 24 2.85 -48.85 -26.71
N HIS A 25 3.47 -48.12 -27.63
CA HIS A 25 4.11 -46.85 -27.33
C HIS A 25 3.00 -45.85 -26.96
N ALA A 26 2.59 -45.84 -25.69
CA ALA A 26 1.90 -44.70 -25.13
C ALA A 26 2.90 -43.54 -25.10
N GLN A 27 2.81 -42.64 -26.09
CA GLN A 27 3.37 -41.30 -25.99
C GLN A 27 2.68 -40.61 -24.80
N GLY A 28 3.22 -40.79 -23.59
CA GLY A 28 2.91 -39.94 -22.46
C GLY A 28 3.32 -38.53 -22.84
N LYS A 29 2.35 -37.62 -23.00
CA LYS A 29 2.63 -36.19 -23.09
C LYS A 29 3.45 -35.82 -21.85
N LYS A 30 4.72 -35.47 -22.05
CA LYS A 30 5.61 -34.94 -21.02
C LYS A 30 4.88 -33.76 -20.37
N GLN A 31 4.47 -33.91 -19.10
CA GLN A 31 3.83 -32.81 -18.36
C GLN A 31 4.78 -31.62 -18.38
N ALA A 32 4.28 -30.44 -18.75
CA ALA A 32 5.10 -29.22 -18.77
C ALA A 32 5.73 -29.04 -17.38
N ARG A 33 7.05 -28.84 -17.33
CA ARG A 33 7.76 -28.68 -16.06
C ARG A 33 7.28 -27.39 -15.41
N ASN A 34 6.73 -27.48 -14.20
CA ASN A 34 6.34 -26.29 -13.46
C ASN A 34 7.58 -25.42 -13.19
N SER A 35 7.42 -24.11 -13.36
CA SER A 35 8.52 -23.13 -13.35
C SER A 35 8.19 -21.85 -12.60
N ALA A 36 6.99 -21.72 -12.06
CA ALA A 36 6.51 -20.56 -11.32
C ALA A 36 5.46 -21.00 -10.29
N TYR A 37 4.92 -20.03 -9.56
CA TYR A 37 3.89 -20.20 -8.53
C TYR A 37 2.79 -19.15 -8.69
N LEU A 38 1.58 -19.56 -8.35
CA LEU A 38 0.40 -18.70 -8.19
C LEU A 38 0.02 -18.68 -6.71
N PHE A 39 -0.03 -17.49 -6.13
CA PHE A 39 -0.57 -17.27 -4.78
C PHE A 39 -2.01 -16.72 -4.89
N ALA A 40 -2.99 -17.47 -4.39
CA ALA A 40 -4.36 -17.01 -4.19
C ALA A 40 -4.57 -16.54 -2.75
N TYR A 41 -5.10 -15.33 -2.55
CA TYR A 41 -5.24 -14.70 -1.23
C TYR A 41 -6.40 -13.68 -1.18
N PHE A 42 -6.65 -13.11 0.01
CA PHE A 42 -7.50 -11.93 0.24
C PHE A 42 -6.75 -10.94 1.16
N THR A 43 -7.28 -9.74 1.47
CA THR A 43 -6.45 -8.69 2.13
C THR A 43 -6.93 -8.22 3.50
N GLY A 44 -8.13 -8.59 3.97
CA GLY A 44 -8.67 -7.95 5.17
C GLY A 44 -10.03 -8.46 5.65
N ASN A 45 -10.75 -7.66 6.43
CA ASN A 45 -11.94 -8.07 7.20
C ASN A 45 -13.22 -7.31 6.82
N ASP A 46 -13.19 -6.53 5.74
CA ASP A 46 -14.39 -5.93 5.17
C ASP A 46 -14.85 -6.64 3.88
N LYS A 47 -16.04 -6.28 3.40
CA LYS A 47 -16.63 -6.90 2.20
C LYS A 47 -15.77 -6.71 0.94
N ALA A 48 -15.07 -5.58 0.79
CA ALA A 48 -14.26 -5.28 -0.39
C ALA A 48 -12.88 -5.96 -0.34
N GLU A 49 -12.36 -6.19 0.86
CA GLU A 49 -11.10 -6.87 1.13
C GLU A 49 -11.24 -8.39 1.11
N GLU A 50 -12.41 -8.92 1.47
CA GLU A 50 -12.80 -10.33 1.38
C GLU A 50 -13.16 -10.70 -0.07
N SER A 51 -12.13 -10.71 -0.91
CA SER A 51 -12.23 -11.02 -2.33
C SER A 51 -10.94 -11.67 -2.84
N ILE A 52 -11.09 -12.66 -3.73
CA ILE A 52 -9.97 -13.42 -4.28
C ILE A 52 -9.06 -12.53 -5.13
N ARG A 53 -7.76 -12.56 -4.82
CA ARG A 53 -6.67 -11.88 -5.51
C ARG A 53 -5.59 -12.89 -5.86
N PHE A 54 -4.79 -12.57 -6.89
CA PHE A 54 -3.69 -13.41 -7.35
C PHE A 54 -2.36 -12.65 -7.35
N ALA A 55 -1.30 -13.36 -7.01
CA ALA A 55 0.09 -12.94 -7.23
C ALA A 55 0.88 -14.09 -7.86
N ILE A 56 2.01 -13.75 -8.50
CA ILE A 56 2.89 -14.73 -9.14
C ILE A 56 4.32 -14.58 -8.65
N SER A 57 5.05 -15.69 -8.66
CA SER A 57 6.46 -15.76 -8.31
C SER A 57 7.16 -16.82 -9.16
N GLU A 58 8.41 -16.59 -9.54
CA GLU A 58 9.23 -17.61 -10.24
C GLU A 58 9.80 -18.64 -9.29
N ASP A 59 10.20 -18.19 -8.12
CA ASP A 59 11.07 -18.92 -7.20
C ASP A 59 10.35 -19.34 -5.91
N GLY A 60 9.17 -18.76 -5.65
CA GLY A 60 8.40 -18.99 -4.43
C GLY A 60 8.77 -18.02 -3.29
N TYR A 61 9.60 -17.01 -3.57
CA TYR A 61 10.11 -16.03 -2.61
C TYR A 61 9.73 -14.60 -2.99
N HIS A 62 9.80 -14.25 -4.27
CA HIS A 62 9.51 -12.89 -4.74
C HIS A 62 8.18 -12.87 -5.47
N TYR A 63 7.14 -12.33 -4.83
CA TYR A 63 5.79 -12.29 -5.39
C TYR A 63 5.41 -10.91 -5.90
N LYS A 64 4.71 -10.89 -7.04
CA LYS A 64 4.10 -9.68 -7.62
C LYS A 64 2.60 -9.86 -7.74
N ALA A 65 1.84 -8.93 -7.16
CA ALA A 65 0.39 -8.90 -7.27
C ALA A 65 -0.05 -8.67 -8.72
N LEU A 66 -1.02 -9.46 -9.15
CA LEU A 66 -1.70 -9.27 -10.42
C LEU A 66 -2.85 -8.27 -10.27
N ASN A 67 -3.31 -7.69 -11.39
CA ASN A 67 -4.43 -6.76 -11.46
C ASN A 67 -4.32 -5.54 -10.52
N HIS A 68 -3.09 -5.04 -10.30
CA HIS A 68 -2.81 -3.95 -9.33
C HIS A 68 -3.34 -4.29 -7.92
N ASN A 69 -3.15 -5.55 -7.51
CA ASN A 69 -3.68 -6.12 -6.28
C ASN A 69 -5.22 -6.09 -6.20
N ARG A 70 -5.99 -5.73 -7.24
CA ARG A 70 -7.46 -5.76 -7.19
C ARG A 70 -8.00 -7.18 -7.34
N PRO A 71 -9.24 -7.46 -6.86
CA PRO A 71 -9.87 -8.76 -7.03
C PRO A 71 -9.86 -9.26 -8.48
N VAL A 72 -9.58 -10.55 -8.67
CA VAL A 72 -9.57 -11.22 -9.99
C VAL A 72 -10.90 -11.90 -10.31
N ILE A 73 -11.76 -12.05 -9.30
CA ILE A 73 -13.13 -12.56 -9.40
C ILE A 73 -14.02 -11.65 -8.55
N SER A 74 -15.24 -11.36 -9.04
CA SER A 74 -16.22 -10.58 -8.29
C SER A 74 -16.90 -11.47 -7.23
N SER A 75 -16.65 -11.20 -5.95
CA SER A 75 -17.24 -11.93 -4.82
C SER A 75 -18.76 -11.92 -4.85
N GLU A 76 -19.37 -10.79 -5.21
CA GLU A 76 -20.83 -10.64 -5.33
C GLU A 76 -21.47 -11.59 -6.35
N LYS A 77 -20.71 -12.05 -7.36
CA LYS A 77 -21.20 -12.99 -8.36
C LYS A 77 -21.08 -14.45 -7.94
N ILE A 78 -20.19 -14.78 -7.01
CA ILE A 78 -19.84 -16.17 -6.67
C ILE A 78 -20.25 -16.57 -5.25
N SER A 79 -20.57 -15.60 -4.39
CA SER A 79 -20.84 -15.81 -2.96
C SER A 79 -22.23 -15.34 -2.58
N SER A 80 -22.87 -16.05 -1.65
CA SER A 80 -24.21 -15.69 -1.16
C SER A 80 -24.18 -14.52 -0.17
N THR A 81 -23.04 -14.28 0.47
CA THR A 81 -22.86 -13.16 1.43
C THR A 81 -22.35 -11.88 0.76
N GLY A 82 -21.79 -12.01 -0.45
CA GLY A 82 -21.13 -10.96 -1.22
C GLY A 82 -19.63 -10.82 -0.96
N GLY A 83 -19.05 -11.67 -0.10
CA GLY A 83 -17.61 -11.75 0.19
C GLY A 83 -17.10 -13.19 0.19
N VAL A 84 -15.80 -13.37 -0.05
CA VAL A 84 -15.11 -14.66 0.03
C VAL A 84 -13.73 -14.52 0.67
N ARG A 85 -13.30 -15.54 1.40
CA ARG A 85 -11.98 -15.58 2.07
C ARG A 85 -11.41 -16.99 2.08
N ASP A 86 -10.17 -17.11 2.54
CA ASP A 86 -9.44 -18.38 2.66
C ASP A 86 -9.39 -19.19 1.34
N PRO A 87 -9.02 -18.58 0.19
CA PRO A 87 -9.02 -19.30 -1.07
C PRO A 87 -7.93 -20.38 -1.10
N HIS A 88 -8.34 -21.63 -1.25
CA HIS A 88 -7.44 -22.75 -1.51
C HIS A 88 -7.57 -23.22 -2.95
N ILE A 89 -6.44 -23.23 -3.68
CA ILE A 89 -6.37 -23.59 -5.10
C ILE A 89 -5.55 -24.86 -5.32
N LEU A 90 -6.06 -25.75 -6.19
CA LEU A 90 -5.47 -27.05 -6.51
C LEU A 90 -5.47 -27.30 -8.02
N ARG A 91 -4.37 -27.85 -8.54
CA ARG A 91 -4.31 -28.42 -9.88
C ARG A 91 -4.92 -29.82 -9.86
N GLY A 92 -5.85 -30.06 -10.79
CA GLY A 92 -6.46 -31.36 -10.96
C GLY A 92 -5.44 -32.47 -11.27
N ALA A 93 -5.69 -33.67 -10.76
CA ALA A 93 -4.91 -34.86 -11.05
C ALA A 93 -4.95 -35.26 -12.55
N ASP A 94 -5.90 -34.72 -13.32
CA ASP A 94 -5.96 -34.86 -14.77
C ASP A 94 -4.99 -33.93 -15.53
N GLY A 95 -4.33 -33.00 -14.82
CA GLY A 95 -3.42 -32.01 -15.39
C GLY A 95 -4.09 -30.96 -16.29
N LYS A 96 -5.41 -30.90 -16.33
CA LYS A 96 -6.19 -30.03 -17.23
C LYS A 96 -7.04 -29.00 -16.48
N HIS A 97 -7.62 -29.40 -15.36
CA HIS A 97 -8.53 -28.55 -14.59
C HIS A 97 -7.83 -27.95 -13.37
N PHE A 98 -8.40 -26.85 -12.89
CA PHE A 98 -8.07 -26.21 -11.63
C PHE A 98 -9.31 -26.11 -10.79
N TYR A 99 -9.14 -26.33 -9.50
CA TYR A 99 -10.20 -26.28 -8.51
C TYR A 99 -9.82 -25.26 -7.45
N MET A 100 -10.79 -24.49 -7.01
CA MET A 100 -10.62 -23.59 -5.88
C MET A 100 -11.82 -23.70 -4.96
N VAL A 101 -11.58 -23.59 -3.67
CA VAL A 101 -12.64 -23.46 -2.67
C VAL A 101 -12.36 -22.23 -1.81
N ALA A 102 -13.42 -21.61 -1.30
CA ALA A 102 -13.31 -20.43 -0.44
C ALA A 102 -14.49 -20.40 0.55
N THR A 103 -14.25 -19.81 1.72
CA THR A 103 -15.30 -19.52 2.70
C THR A 103 -16.23 -18.43 2.14
N ASP A 104 -17.56 -18.65 2.17
CA ASP A 104 -18.56 -17.66 1.75
C ASP A 104 -18.96 -16.74 2.92
N MET A 105 -18.26 -15.61 3.10
CA MET A 105 -18.38 -14.80 4.32
C MET A 105 -18.18 -13.30 4.10
N VAL A 106 -18.75 -12.50 5.00
CA VAL A 106 -18.41 -11.09 5.24
C VAL A 106 -18.20 -10.92 6.74
N SER A 107 -16.94 -10.86 7.21
CA SER A 107 -16.66 -10.89 8.66
C SER A 107 -17.05 -9.64 9.43
N ALA A 108 -17.22 -8.51 8.74
CA ALA A 108 -17.86 -7.32 9.32
C ALA A 108 -19.28 -7.60 9.87
N LYS A 109 -19.92 -8.71 9.45
CA LYS A 109 -21.21 -9.19 9.99
C LYS A 109 -21.06 -10.12 11.21
N GLY A 110 -19.84 -10.32 11.71
CA GLY A 110 -19.49 -11.23 12.80
C GLY A 110 -18.82 -12.52 12.32
N TRP A 111 -18.12 -13.20 13.25
CA TRP A 111 -17.39 -14.43 12.97
C TRP A 111 -18.30 -15.64 12.73
N ASP A 112 -19.51 -15.63 13.29
CA ASP A 112 -20.53 -16.64 13.02
C ASP A 112 -21.50 -16.19 11.91
N SER A 113 -21.02 -15.49 10.87
CA SER A 113 -21.86 -14.93 9.79
C SER A 113 -22.04 -15.85 8.58
N ASN A 114 -21.46 -17.06 8.60
CA ASN A 114 -21.33 -17.94 7.44
C ASN A 114 -21.89 -19.36 7.74
N ARG A 115 -22.43 -20.06 6.73
CA ARG A 115 -22.72 -21.52 6.74
C ARG A 115 -22.42 -22.20 5.39
N ALA A 116 -21.71 -21.51 4.50
CA ALA A 116 -21.53 -21.97 3.13
C ALA A 116 -20.07 -21.89 2.68
N MET A 117 -19.76 -22.59 1.60
CA MET A 117 -18.50 -22.45 0.89
C MET A 117 -18.78 -22.26 -0.59
N VAL A 118 -17.85 -21.62 -1.28
CA VAL A 118 -17.85 -21.51 -2.73
C VAL A 118 -16.91 -22.57 -3.29
N LEU A 119 -17.38 -23.33 -4.28
CA LEU A 119 -16.56 -24.22 -5.11
C LEU A 119 -16.38 -23.55 -6.47
N LEU A 120 -15.16 -23.56 -6.99
CA LEU A 120 -14.83 -23.02 -8.30
C LEU A 120 -14.03 -24.03 -9.13
N LYS A 121 -14.34 -24.09 -10.43
CA LYS A 121 -13.64 -24.91 -11.42
C LYS A 121 -13.23 -24.07 -12.62
N SER A 122 -11.99 -24.25 -13.09
CA SER A 122 -11.44 -23.55 -14.25
C SER A 122 -10.62 -24.50 -15.13
N ASN A 123 -10.51 -24.16 -16.42
CA ASN A 123 -9.60 -24.82 -17.36
C ASN A 123 -8.34 -23.98 -17.62
N ASP A 124 -8.33 -22.72 -17.20
CA ASP A 124 -7.38 -21.73 -17.67
C ASP A 124 -6.87 -20.77 -16.58
N LEU A 125 -7.34 -20.88 -15.33
CA LEU A 125 -7.07 -19.99 -14.19
C LEU A 125 -7.66 -18.57 -14.31
N ILE A 126 -8.40 -18.26 -15.38
CA ILE A 126 -9.00 -16.94 -15.62
C ILE A 126 -10.51 -17.02 -15.53
N THR A 127 -11.08 -18.00 -16.22
CA THR A 127 -12.52 -18.21 -16.33
C THR A 127 -12.92 -19.26 -15.33
N TRP A 128 -13.78 -18.89 -14.39
CA TRP A 128 -14.21 -19.75 -13.29
C TRP A 128 -15.71 -20.00 -13.38
N LYS A 129 -16.11 -21.28 -13.30
CA LYS A 129 -17.47 -21.67 -12.95
C LYS A 129 -17.54 -21.79 -11.44
N SER A 130 -18.55 -21.20 -10.83
CA SER A 130 -18.73 -21.22 -9.37
C SER A 130 -20.05 -21.88 -8.97
N SER A 131 -20.06 -22.50 -7.80
CA SER A 131 -21.25 -22.96 -7.11
C SER A 131 -21.13 -22.70 -5.61
N ILE A 132 -22.27 -22.64 -4.93
CA ILE A 132 -22.32 -22.41 -3.48
C ILE A 132 -22.89 -23.64 -2.82
N VAL A 133 -22.18 -24.17 -1.83
CA VAL A 133 -22.64 -25.29 -1.01
C VAL A 133 -22.91 -24.76 0.40
N ASN A 134 -24.19 -24.62 0.75
CA ASN A 134 -24.60 -24.24 2.10
C ASN A 134 -24.82 -25.50 2.95
N ILE A 135 -23.93 -25.76 3.90
CA ILE A 135 -23.92 -26.98 4.72
C ILE A 135 -25.19 -27.10 5.56
N GLN A 136 -25.62 -25.99 6.17
CA GLN A 136 -26.80 -25.96 7.03
C GLN A 136 -28.08 -26.30 6.27
N LYS A 137 -28.22 -25.82 5.03
CA LYS A 137 -29.39 -26.09 4.19
C LYS A 137 -29.36 -27.49 3.57
N LYS A 138 -28.16 -27.97 3.24
CA LYS A 138 -27.99 -29.21 2.48
C LYS A 138 -28.14 -30.46 3.33
N TYR A 139 -27.66 -30.43 4.58
CA TYR A 139 -27.59 -31.61 5.44
C TYR A 139 -28.49 -31.48 6.66
N PRO A 140 -29.13 -32.58 7.09
CA PRO A 140 -29.91 -32.58 8.33
C PRO A 140 -29.00 -32.44 9.57
N ASN A 141 -29.59 -32.09 10.71
CA ASN A 141 -28.91 -31.98 12.01
C ASN A 141 -27.83 -30.88 12.04
N GLN A 142 -28.09 -29.74 11.39
CA GLN A 142 -27.19 -28.59 11.31
C GLN A 142 -27.80 -27.31 11.93
N GLU A 143 -28.84 -27.47 12.76
CA GLU A 143 -29.60 -26.38 13.36
C GLU A 143 -28.71 -25.49 14.23
N ASN A 144 -27.75 -26.11 14.94
CA ASN A 144 -26.78 -25.44 15.80
C ASN A 144 -25.45 -25.07 15.11
N LEU A 145 -25.35 -25.22 13.78
CA LEU A 145 -24.15 -24.88 13.01
C LEU A 145 -23.91 -23.36 13.02
N LYS A 146 -22.76 -22.95 13.57
CA LYS A 146 -22.37 -21.54 13.68
C LYS A 146 -21.54 -21.05 12.50
N ARG A 147 -20.61 -21.87 12.00
CA ARG A 147 -19.68 -21.47 10.93
C ARG A 147 -19.10 -22.65 10.14
N VAL A 148 -18.71 -22.37 8.90
CA VAL A 148 -18.08 -23.27 7.91
C VAL A 148 -16.86 -22.54 7.35
N TRP A 149 -15.67 -22.87 7.83
CA TRP A 149 -14.47 -22.06 7.59
C TRP A 149 -13.37 -22.81 6.86
N ALA A 150 -12.58 -22.03 6.11
CA ALA A 150 -11.34 -22.41 5.46
C ALA A 150 -11.43 -23.76 4.72
N PRO A 151 -12.36 -23.91 3.76
CA PRO A 151 -12.39 -25.12 2.96
C PRO A 151 -11.09 -25.23 2.15
N GLN A 152 -10.59 -26.44 2.03
CA GLN A 152 -9.44 -26.79 1.21
C GLN A 152 -9.71 -28.07 0.42
N THR A 153 -8.83 -28.42 -0.52
CA THR A 153 -9.06 -29.53 -1.46
C THR A 153 -7.80 -30.36 -1.66
N ILE A 154 -7.94 -31.69 -1.66
CA ILE A 154 -6.88 -32.64 -1.99
C ILE A 154 -7.43 -33.79 -2.85
N TYR A 155 -6.62 -34.34 -3.75
CA TYR A 155 -7.01 -35.49 -4.55
C TYR A 155 -6.77 -36.80 -3.78
N ASP A 156 -7.79 -37.65 -3.69
CA ASP A 156 -7.67 -38.99 -3.14
C ASP A 156 -7.45 -40.02 -4.28
N PRO A 157 -6.25 -40.60 -4.42
CA PRO A 157 -5.97 -41.59 -5.45
C PRO A 157 -6.67 -42.94 -5.23
N ALA A 158 -7.04 -43.28 -3.98
CA ALA A 158 -7.69 -44.55 -3.66
C ALA A 158 -9.12 -44.61 -4.17
N VAL A 159 -9.85 -43.50 -4.11
CA VAL A 159 -11.24 -43.40 -4.62
C VAL A 159 -11.37 -42.59 -5.90
N LYS A 160 -10.26 -42.01 -6.39
CA LYS A 160 -10.17 -41.21 -7.62
C LYS A 160 -11.09 -39.98 -7.63
N LYS A 161 -11.24 -39.32 -6.47
CA LYS A 161 -12.09 -38.13 -6.29
C LYS A 161 -11.33 -37.03 -5.56
N TYR A 162 -11.84 -35.81 -5.66
CA TYR A 162 -11.33 -34.70 -4.86
C TYR A 162 -12.06 -34.67 -3.51
N MET A 163 -11.31 -34.70 -2.43
CA MET A 163 -11.82 -34.48 -1.08
C MET A 163 -11.78 -33.00 -0.78
N VAL A 164 -12.92 -32.43 -0.37
CA VAL A 164 -13.01 -31.09 0.21
C VAL A 164 -13.07 -31.26 1.72
N TYR A 165 -12.26 -30.52 2.46
CA TYR A 165 -12.22 -30.54 3.93
C TYR A 165 -12.23 -29.12 4.49
N TRP A 166 -12.88 -28.92 5.63
CA TRP A 166 -13.15 -27.61 6.21
C TRP A 166 -13.45 -27.72 7.70
N SER A 167 -13.46 -26.60 8.42
CA SER A 167 -13.79 -26.57 9.83
C SER A 167 -15.24 -26.16 10.09
N MET A 168 -15.85 -26.79 11.09
CA MET A 168 -17.20 -26.45 11.55
C MET A 168 -17.25 -26.29 13.06
N LYS A 169 -18.13 -25.37 13.51
CA LYS A 169 -18.48 -25.18 14.91
C LYS A 169 -19.97 -25.38 15.13
N HIS A 170 -20.33 -26.17 16.14
CA HIS A 170 -21.71 -26.38 16.57
C HIS A 170 -21.90 -25.90 18.00
N GLY A 171 -22.80 -24.94 18.23
CA GLY A 171 -23.07 -24.44 19.59
C GLY A 171 -21.81 -23.96 20.33
N ASN A 172 -21.49 -24.62 21.44
CA ASN A 172 -20.32 -24.30 22.27
C ASN A 172 -19.14 -25.27 22.07
N ASP A 173 -19.30 -26.28 21.20
CA ASP A 173 -18.22 -27.22 20.92
C ASP A 173 -17.02 -26.50 20.27
N PRO A 174 -15.79 -27.01 20.47
CA PRO A 174 -14.64 -26.56 19.71
C PRO A 174 -14.83 -26.86 18.23
N ASP A 175 -14.16 -26.07 17.39
CA ASP A 175 -14.15 -26.28 15.95
C ASP A 175 -13.45 -27.59 15.61
N LYS A 176 -14.02 -28.35 14.68
CA LYS A 176 -13.49 -29.65 14.22
C LYS A 176 -13.40 -29.65 12.70
N ILE A 177 -12.47 -30.43 12.16
CA ILE A 177 -12.29 -30.55 10.72
C ILE A 177 -13.14 -31.71 10.21
N TYR A 178 -13.92 -31.45 9.16
CA TYR A 178 -14.77 -32.41 8.47
C TYR A 178 -14.35 -32.51 7.00
N TYR A 179 -14.81 -33.56 6.32
CA TYR A 179 -14.59 -33.75 4.89
C TYR A 179 -15.80 -34.35 4.18
N ALA A 180 -15.88 -34.10 2.88
CA ALA A 180 -16.75 -34.80 1.93
C ALA A 180 -16.06 -34.85 0.56
N TYR A 181 -16.49 -35.74 -0.33
CA TYR A 181 -15.97 -35.77 -1.69
C TYR A 181 -16.75 -34.82 -2.59
N ALA A 182 -16.08 -34.10 -3.47
CA ALA A 182 -16.75 -33.34 -4.52
C ALA A 182 -17.33 -34.28 -5.58
N ASN A 183 -18.45 -33.89 -6.18
CA ASN A 183 -19.00 -34.55 -7.36
C ASN A 183 -18.08 -34.34 -8.58
N ALA A 184 -18.31 -35.09 -9.67
CA ALA A 184 -17.46 -35.06 -10.86
C ALA A 184 -17.33 -33.66 -11.50
N ASP A 185 -18.39 -32.85 -11.41
CA ASP A 185 -18.41 -31.49 -11.95
C ASP A 185 -17.72 -30.47 -11.04
N PHE A 186 -17.36 -30.85 -9.82
CA PHE A 186 -16.87 -29.97 -8.76
C PHE A 186 -17.82 -28.79 -8.49
N SER A 187 -19.12 -29.08 -8.55
CA SER A 187 -20.19 -28.12 -8.29
C SER A 187 -20.89 -28.38 -6.96
N ASP A 188 -20.68 -29.54 -6.36
CA ASP A 188 -21.34 -29.93 -5.12
C ASP A 188 -20.58 -31.04 -4.38
N LEU A 189 -20.99 -31.34 -3.15
CA LEU A 189 -20.46 -32.41 -2.31
C LEU A 189 -21.33 -33.68 -2.36
N GLU A 190 -20.69 -34.83 -2.36
CA GLU A 190 -21.31 -36.16 -2.32
C GLU A 190 -21.38 -36.72 -0.90
N GLY A 191 -22.49 -37.39 -0.59
CA GLY A 191 -22.72 -37.99 0.73
C GLY A 191 -22.80 -36.94 1.84
N THR A 192 -22.81 -37.41 3.10
CA THR A 192 -22.80 -36.57 4.29
C THR A 192 -21.37 -36.25 4.74
N PRO A 193 -21.09 -35.04 5.27
CA PRO A 193 -19.78 -34.72 5.82
C PRO A 193 -19.40 -35.65 6.96
N LYS A 194 -18.15 -36.11 6.96
CA LYS A 194 -17.58 -36.99 7.98
C LYS A 194 -16.53 -36.23 8.78
N GLN A 195 -16.44 -36.48 10.08
CA GLN A 195 -15.39 -35.88 10.89
C GLN A 195 -14.03 -36.42 10.45
N LEU A 196 -13.11 -35.52 10.06
CA LEU A 196 -11.75 -35.85 9.66
C LEU A 196 -10.82 -35.87 10.88
N PHE A 197 -10.85 -34.78 11.65
CA PHE A 197 -9.96 -34.58 12.78
C PHE A 197 -10.62 -33.74 13.87
N PHE A 198 -10.38 -34.14 15.11
CA PHE A 198 -10.73 -33.43 16.32
C PHE A 198 -9.55 -33.57 17.26
N SER A 199 -9.11 -32.47 17.87
CA SER A 199 -7.95 -32.51 18.76
C SER A 199 -8.24 -33.40 19.97
N PRO A 200 -7.37 -34.37 20.31
CA PRO A 200 -7.50 -35.14 21.54
C PRO A 200 -7.41 -34.28 22.81
N THR A 201 -6.94 -33.02 22.70
CA THR A 201 -6.92 -32.05 23.80
C THR A 201 -8.21 -31.24 23.92
N ASN A 202 -9.23 -31.52 23.10
CA ASN A 202 -10.50 -30.79 23.02
C ASN A 202 -10.35 -29.29 22.65
N GLY A 203 -9.22 -28.91 22.04
CA GLY A 203 -9.01 -27.58 21.45
C GLY A 203 -9.62 -27.43 20.05
N SER A 204 -9.89 -26.18 19.64
CA SER A 204 -10.36 -25.87 18.28
C SER A 204 -9.34 -26.32 17.24
N CYS A 205 -9.80 -26.84 16.10
CA CYS A 205 -9.00 -27.16 14.93
C CYS A 205 -9.58 -26.43 13.71
N ILE A 206 -8.90 -25.37 13.26
CA ILE A 206 -9.29 -24.56 12.10
C ILE A 206 -8.16 -24.43 11.09
N ASP A 207 -8.48 -23.92 9.89
CA ASP A 207 -7.51 -23.62 8.82
C ASP A 207 -6.61 -24.81 8.49
N GLY A 208 -7.22 -25.98 8.29
CA GLY A 208 -6.50 -27.21 8.01
C GLY A 208 -5.86 -27.19 6.63
N ASP A 209 -4.60 -27.64 6.50
CA ASP A 209 -3.89 -27.85 5.23
C ASP A 209 -3.18 -29.20 5.21
N ILE A 210 -3.42 -30.02 4.18
CA ILE A 210 -2.94 -31.40 4.09
C ILE A 210 -1.92 -31.51 2.97
N ILE A 211 -0.71 -31.92 3.33
CA ILE A 211 0.33 -32.29 2.37
C ILE A 211 0.75 -33.75 2.53
N TYR A 212 0.85 -34.45 1.40
CA TYR A 212 1.37 -35.82 1.35
C TYR A 212 2.89 -35.81 1.16
N ASP A 213 3.63 -36.42 2.09
CA ASP A 213 5.07 -36.63 1.99
C ASP A 213 5.45 -38.01 2.53
N LYS A 214 6.33 -38.72 1.82
CA LYS A 214 6.94 -40.01 2.25
C LYS A 214 5.95 -41.02 2.85
N GLY A 215 4.80 -41.22 2.22
CA GLY A 215 3.81 -42.20 2.69
C GLY A 215 2.85 -41.69 3.77
N LYS A 216 2.91 -40.42 4.14
CA LYS A 216 2.13 -39.81 5.23
C LYS A 216 1.39 -38.57 4.76
N TYR A 217 0.18 -38.38 5.27
CA TYR A 217 -0.59 -37.15 5.18
C TYR A 217 -0.30 -36.32 6.44
N ASN A 218 0.21 -35.10 6.24
CA ASN A 218 0.51 -34.14 7.30
C ASN A 218 -0.57 -33.06 7.26
N LEU A 219 -1.49 -33.07 8.23
CA LEU A 219 -2.51 -32.05 8.41
C LEU A 219 -1.96 -30.97 9.35
N PHE A 220 -1.58 -29.82 8.79
CA PHE A 220 -1.28 -28.61 9.54
C PHE A 220 -2.60 -27.92 9.87
N PHE A 221 -2.73 -27.35 11.07
CA PHE A 221 -3.94 -26.66 11.47
C PHE A 221 -3.66 -25.63 12.55
N LYS A 222 -4.51 -24.60 12.62
CA LYS A 222 -4.54 -23.64 13.72
C LYS A 222 -5.31 -24.23 14.90
N THR A 223 -4.73 -24.09 16.08
CA THR A 223 -5.42 -24.35 17.35
C THR A 223 -5.68 -23.07 18.12
N GLU A 224 -6.82 -23.01 18.81
CA GLU A 224 -7.18 -21.92 19.72
C GLU A 224 -7.21 -22.46 21.17
N GLY A 225 -6.65 -21.73 22.14
CA GLY A 225 -6.60 -22.14 23.56
C GLY A 225 -5.27 -21.83 24.27
N ASN A 226 -4.80 -22.75 25.14
CA ASN A 226 -3.52 -22.64 25.86
C ASN A 226 -2.33 -22.67 24.86
N GLY A 227 -2.00 -21.48 24.35
CA GLY A 227 -1.10 -21.27 23.21
C GLY A 227 -1.90 -21.24 21.91
N ASN A 228 -1.99 -20.09 21.24
CA ASN A 228 -2.53 -20.01 19.89
C ASN A 228 -1.39 -20.24 18.90
N GLY A 229 -1.59 -21.10 17.90
CA GLY A 229 -0.53 -21.41 16.95
C GLY A 229 -0.85 -22.52 15.95
N ILE A 230 0.16 -22.86 15.16
CA ILE A 230 0.10 -23.92 14.15
C ILE A 230 0.64 -25.21 14.76
N LYS A 231 -0.17 -26.26 14.74
CA LYS A 231 0.23 -27.64 15.07
C LYS A 231 0.02 -28.54 13.86
N LYS A 232 0.43 -29.80 13.96
CA LYS A 232 0.12 -30.79 12.95
C LYS A 232 -0.35 -32.13 13.52
N ALA A 233 -1.14 -32.84 12.73
CA ALA A 233 -1.48 -34.24 12.95
C ALA A 233 -1.09 -35.06 11.72
N VAL A 234 -0.66 -36.31 11.93
CA VAL A 234 -0.09 -37.15 10.86
C VAL A 234 -0.85 -38.46 10.75
N SER A 235 -1.12 -38.92 9.52
CA SER A 235 -1.74 -40.22 9.25
C SER A 235 -1.10 -40.94 8.06
N SER A 236 -1.20 -42.28 8.04
CA SER A 236 -0.93 -43.08 6.83
C SER A 236 -2.13 -43.13 5.87
N SER A 237 -3.30 -42.65 6.30
CA SER A 237 -4.57 -42.68 5.56
C SER A 237 -5.14 -41.28 5.46
N LEU A 238 -5.60 -40.88 4.27
CA LEU A 238 -6.09 -39.51 4.04
C LEU A 238 -7.28 -39.15 4.96
N THR A 239 -8.15 -40.12 5.25
CA THR A 239 -9.46 -39.86 5.86
C THR A 239 -9.64 -40.34 7.30
N LYS A 240 -8.61 -40.91 7.94
CA LYS A 240 -8.72 -41.49 9.29
C LYS A 240 -7.36 -41.59 9.99
N GLU A 241 -7.38 -41.87 11.29
CA GLU A 241 -6.19 -42.24 12.09
C GLU A 241 -5.10 -41.14 12.16
N TYR A 242 -5.50 -39.86 12.14
CA TYR A 242 -4.59 -38.75 12.40
C TYR A 242 -4.15 -38.73 13.86
N VAL A 243 -2.84 -38.75 14.08
CA VAL A 243 -2.20 -38.66 15.40
C VAL A 243 -1.64 -37.26 15.58
N LEU A 244 -2.04 -36.58 16.66
CA LEU A 244 -1.55 -35.25 17.00
C LEU A 244 -0.06 -35.28 17.35
N GLU A 245 0.73 -34.43 16.70
CA GLU A 245 2.04 -34.04 17.20
C GLU A 245 1.90 -32.76 18.02
N ASP A 246 1.88 -32.90 19.35
CA ASP A 246 1.54 -31.80 20.26
C ASP A 246 2.70 -30.82 20.48
N ARG A 247 3.08 -30.12 19.41
CA ARG A 247 4.08 -29.05 19.40
C ARG A 247 3.66 -27.93 18.46
N TYR A 248 4.00 -26.71 18.84
CA TYR A 248 3.85 -25.53 17.99
C TYR A 248 4.95 -25.50 16.92
N LEU A 249 4.58 -25.18 15.69
CA LEU A 249 5.48 -25.15 14.53
C LEU A 249 5.80 -23.72 14.07
N GLN A 250 5.01 -22.74 14.48
CA GLN A 250 5.30 -21.34 14.19
C GLN A 250 6.60 -20.88 14.86
N GLN A 251 7.31 -19.97 14.21
CA GLN A 251 8.58 -19.39 14.68
C GLN A 251 8.39 -17.98 15.26
N THR A 252 7.20 -17.71 15.80
CA THR A 252 6.85 -16.47 16.49
C THR A 252 5.99 -16.77 17.71
N THR A 253 6.01 -15.86 18.69
CA THR A 253 5.10 -15.87 19.85
C THR A 253 3.79 -15.12 19.59
N ASP A 254 3.70 -14.39 18.47
CA ASP A 254 2.49 -13.70 18.05
C ASP A 254 1.37 -14.71 17.68
N ALA A 255 0.12 -14.24 17.71
CA ALA A 255 -1.01 -15.03 17.22
C ALA A 255 -0.94 -15.21 15.69
N VAL A 256 -1.16 -16.44 15.23
CA VAL A 256 -1.04 -16.83 13.82
C VAL A 256 -2.23 -17.65 13.33
N GLU A 257 -2.48 -17.63 12.03
CA GLU A 257 -3.53 -18.41 11.38
C GLU A 257 -3.26 -18.74 9.91
N GLY A 258 -4.15 -19.52 9.29
CA GLY A 258 -4.09 -19.78 7.86
C GLY A 258 -2.81 -20.47 7.40
N ALA A 259 -2.48 -21.61 8.00
CA ALA A 259 -1.31 -22.38 7.59
C ALA A 259 -1.44 -22.81 6.12
N GLY A 260 -0.40 -22.55 5.34
CA GLY A 260 -0.26 -23.03 3.97
C GLY A 260 1.10 -23.65 3.76
N VAL A 261 1.13 -24.85 3.20
CA VAL A 261 2.35 -25.63 2.95
C VAL A 261 2.45 -25.96 1.46
N PHE A 262 3.60 -25.63 0.87
CA PHE A 262 3.88 -25.99 -0.52
C PHE A 262 5.33 -26.42 -0.70
N LYS A 263 5.57 -27.25 -1.71
CA LYS A 263 6.92 -27.70 -2.07
C LYS A 263 7.54 -26.77 -3.11
N LEU A 264 8.82 -26.45 -2.95
CA LEU A 264 9.55 -25.67 -3.94
C LEU A 264 9.84 -26.50 -5.20
N ASN A 265 9.58 -25.94 -6.37
CA ASN A 265 9.83 -26.50 -7.69
C ASN A 265 11.29 -26.93 -7.83
N GLY A 266 11.51 -28.22 -8.07
CA GLY A 266 12.85 -28.78 -8.26
C GLY A 266 13.72 -28.81 -6.99
N SER A 267 13.13 -28.63 -5.81
CA SER A 267 13.80 -28.76 -4.52
C SER A 267 13.09 -29.80 -3.63
N GLU A 268 13.79 -30.30 -2.62
CA GLU A 268 13.22 -31.08 -1.52
C GLU A 268 12.68 -30.21 -0.39
N ASP A 269 12.86 -28.90 -0.48
CA ASP A 269 12.40 -27.95 0.52
C ASP A 269 10.90 -27.67 0.40
N TYR A 270 10.26 -27.54 1.56
CA TYR A 270 8.89 -27.11 1.77
C TYR A 270 8.89 -25.73 2.40
N ILE A 271 7.91 -24.92 2.02
CA ILE A 271 7.58 -23.68 2.69
C ILE A 271 6.34 -23.91 3.55
N LEU A 272 6.40 -23.50 4.81
CA LEU A 272 5.22 -23.27 5.65
C LEU A 272 5.07 -21.76 5.83
N MET A 273 3.93 -21.24 5.40
CA MET A 273 3.55 -19.83 5.54
C MET A 273 2.29 -19.71 6.41
N TYR A 274 2.17 -18.60 7.14
CA TYR A 274 0.99 -18.30 7.96
C TYR A 274 0.83 -16.78 8.19
N ASP A 275 -0.42 -16.36 8.40
CA ASP A 275 -0.83 -14.97 8.65
C ASP A 275 -0.60 -14.62 10.13
N VAL A 276 0.27 -13.63 10.39
CA VAL A 276 0.44 -13.01 11.71
C VAL A 276 -0.58 -11.88 11.82
N TYR A 277 -1.86 -12.25 11.83
CA TYR A 277 -2.99 -11.38 11.50
C TYR A 277 -3.10 -10.12 12.36
N MET A 278 -2.67 -10.16 13.62
CA MET A 278 -2.65 -8.99 14.52
C MET A 278 -1.58 -7.95 14.15
N LYS A 279 -0.64 -8.32 13.29
CA LYS A 279 0.49 -7.49 12.83
C LYS A 279 0.38 -7.13 11.35
N GLY A 280 -0.63 -7.63 10.64
CA GLY A 280 -0.81 -7.37 9.21
C GLY A 280 0.35 -7.85 8.33
N ARG A 281 1.04 -8.93 8.73
CA ARG A 281 2.17 -9.50 8.00
C ARG A 281 2.05 -11.01 7.90
N TYR A 282 2.66 -11.58 6.86
CA TYR A 282 2.91 -13.01 6.78
C TYR A 282 4.27 -13.37 7.40
N GLN A 283 4.41 -14.61 7.80
CA GLN A 283 5.70 -15.23 8.07
C GLN A 283 5.89 -16.45 7.19
N PHE A 284 7.09 -16.56 6.62
CA PHE A 284 7.51 -17.66 5.76
C PHE A 284 8.62 -18.44 6.44
N THR A 285 8.49 -19.76 6.40
CA THR A 285 9.47 -20.67 6.97
C THR A 285 9.81 -21.78 5.99
N LYS A 286 11.03 -22.32 6.09
CA LYS A 286 11.55 -23.37 5.20
C LYS A 286 11.87 -24.65 5.98
N SER A 287 11.55 -25.81 5.43
CA SER A 287 11.78 -27.13 6.03
C SER A 287 12.11 -28.19 4.97
N LYS A 288 12.87 -29.24 5.34
CA LYS A 288 13.12 -30.43 4.48
C LYS A 288 12.31 -31.66 4.88
N ASP A 289 11.69 -31.61 6.05
CA ASP A 289 11.12 -32.77 6.71
C ASP A 289 9.72 -32.51 7.28
N LEU A 290 9.17 -31.30 7.09
CA LEU A 290 7.89 -30.85 7.63
C LEU A 290 7.83 -30.88 9.17
N ASN A 291 8.98 -30.91 9.84
CA ASN A 291 9.11 -31.00 11.29
C ASN A 291 9.91 -29.82 11.87
N THR A 292 11.00 -29.45 11.21
CA THR A 292 11.86 -28.35 11.64
C THR A 292 11.80 -27.22 10.62
N PHE A 293 11.42 -26.04 11.08
CA PHE A 293 11.16 -24.87 10.25
C PHE A 293 12.13 -23.73 10.61
N LYS A 294 12.66 -23.05 9.61
CA LYS A 294 13.52 -21.87 9.77
C LYS A 294 12.88 -20.65 9.12
N ILE A 295 12.89 -19.51 9.81
CA ILE A 295 12.39 -18.24 9.28
C ILE A 295 13.19 -17.86 8.02
N ILE A 296 12.48 -17.38 7.01
CA ILE A 296 13.04 -16.86 5.76
C ILE A 296 12.38 -15.53 5.36
N ASP A 297 11.83 -14.79 6.32
CA ASP A 297 11.08 -13.54 6.08
C ASP A 297 11.90 -12.52 5.27
N GLU A 298 13.22 -12.44 5.51
CA GLU A 298 14.12 -11.53 4.79
C GLU A 298 14.42 -11.96 3.34
N GLU A 299 14.18 -13.23 2.99
CA GLU A 299 14.31 -13.75 1.63
C GLU A 299 13.03 -13.49 0.80
N VAL A 300 11.91 -13.15 1.44
CA VAL A 300 10.60 -13.05 0.80
C VAL A 300 10.21 -11.60 0.60
N THR A 301 9.77 -11.25 -0.62
CA THR A 301 9.28 -9.90 -0.93
C THR A 301 7.91 -9.96 -1.61
N MET A 302 7.04 -9.02 -1.23
CA MET A 302 5.69 -8.89 -1.77
C MET A 302 5.35 -7.40 -1.90
N ASP A 303 4.67 -7.02 -2.99
CA ASP A 303 4.11 -5.66 -3.18
C ASP A 303 2.64 -5.55 -2.71
N PHE A 304 2.24 -6.47 -1.83
CA PHE A 304 0.89 -6.60 -1.27
C PHE A 304 0.97 -7.19 0.15
N HIS A 305 -0.12 -7.06 0.90
CA HIS A 305 -0.28 -7.64 2.23
C HIS A 305 -1.39 -8.70 2.18
N PRO A 306 -1.04 -9.99 2.00
CA PRO A 306 -2.04 -11.05 1.96
C PRO A 306 -2.57 -11.40 3.35
N ARG A 307 -3.71 -12.08 3.34
CA ARG A 307 -4.32 -12.88 4.42
C ARG A 307 -4.64 -14.27 3.87
N HIS A 308 -4.84 -15.22 4.80
CA HIS A 308 -4.97 -16.66 4.58
C HIS A 308 -5.27 -17.08 3.13
N GLY A 309 -4.37 -17.87 2.54
CA GLY A 309 -4.46 -18.30 1.15
C GLY A 309 -3.48 -19.42 0.83
N THR A 310 -3.36 -19.78 -0.45
CA THR A 310 -2.59 -20.94 -0.91
C THR A 310 -1.68 -20.60 -2.07
N VAL A 311 -0.47 -21.18 -2.07
CA VAL A 311 0.49 -21.11 -3.17
C VAL A 311 0.49 -22.43 -3.94
N MET A 312 0.26 -22.36 -5.24
CA MET A 312 0.24 -23.52 -6.14
C MET A 312 1.28 -23.37 -7.25
N SER A 313 2.01 -24.45 -7.51
CA SER A 313 2.96 -24.54 -8.60
C SER A 313 2.28 -24.50 -9.99
N ILE A 314 2.81 -23.66 -10.89
CA ILE A 314 2.29 -23.44 -12.25
C ILE A 314 3.36 -23.59 -13.34
N SER A 315 2.90 -23.93 -14.54
CA SER A 315 3.73 -23.96 -15.75
C SER A 315 3.97 -22.55 -16.30
N LYS A 316 4.96 -22.44 -17.19
CA LYS A 316 5.28 -21.17 -17.86
C LYS A 316 4.12 -20.67 -18.72
N GLU A 317 3.40 -21.58 -19.37
CA GLU A 317 2.25 -21.24 -20.21
C GLU A 317 1.09 -20.65 -19.40
N GLU A 318 0.84 -21.18 -18.20
CA GLU A 318 -0.17 -20.67 -17.27
C GLU A 318 0.22 -19.31 -16.68
N GLU A 319 1.48 -19.16 -16.27
CA GLU A 319 2.01 -17.87 -15.82
C GLU A 319 1.85 -16.81 -16.91
N ASN A 320 2.28 -17.10 -18.15
CA ASN A 320 2.12 -16.19 -19.27
C ASN A 320 0.65 -15.86 -19.53
N ARG A 321 -0.27 -16.81 -19.35
CA ARG A 321 -1.70 -16.58 -19.50
C ARG A 321 -2.24 -15.62 -18.45
N LEU A 322 -1.88 -15.82 -17.18
CA LEU A 322 -2.26 -14.95 -16.06
C LEU A 322 -1.70 -13.54 -16.22
N LEU A 323 -0.41 -13.43 -16.56
CA LEU A 323 0.25 -12.17 -16.91
C LEU A 323 -0.48 -11.45 -18.04
N SER A 324 -0.82 -12.18 -19.10
CA SER A 324 -1.49 -11.59 -20.27
C SER A 324 -2.85 -11.00 -19.92
N LYS A 325 -3.55 -11.60 -18.97
CA LYS A 325 -4.88 -11.17 -18.55
C LYS A 325 -4.84 -10.04 -17.53
N TRP A 326 -3.93 -10.11 -16.57
CA TRP A 326 -4.00 -9.31 -15.35
C TRP A 326 -2.81 -8.40 -15.09
N TYR A 327 -1.72 -8.52 -15.86
CA TYR A 327 -0.57 -7.63 -15.74
C TYR A 327 -0.54 -6.62 -16.88
N SER A 328 -0.07 -5.40 -16.61
CA SER A 328 -0.16 -4.29 -17.55
C SER A 328 1.16 -3.54 -17.69
N ALA A 329 1.30 -2.80 -18.80
CA ALA A 329 2.41 -1.88 -18.96
C ALA A 329 2.48 -0.83 -17.84
N SER A 330 1.34 -0.42 -17.30
CA SER A 330 1.29 0.46 -16.13
C SER A 330 1.99 -0.15 -14.92
N SER A 331 1.77 -1.44 -14.66
CA SER A 331 2.42 -2.15 -13.55
C SER A 331 3.94 -2.19 -13.70
N VAL A 332 4.46 -2.31 -14.94
CA VAL A 332 5.90 -2.31 -15.22
C VAL A 332 6.51 -0.93 -15.04
N VAL A 333 5.91 0.07 -15.68
CA VAL A 333 6.46 1.42 -15.72
C VAL A 333 6.36 2.10 -14.34
N GLN A 334 5.27 1.89 -13.61
CA GLN A 334 5.14 2.36 -12.23
C GLN A 334 6.03 1.57 -11.25
N GLY A 335 6.57 0.42 -11.67
CA GLY A 335 7.54 -0.36 -10.93
C GLY A 335 9.00 0.02 -11.21
N ALA A 336 9.26 1.24 -11.71
CA ALA A 336 10.60 1.80 -11.85
C ALA A 336 11.22 1.98 -10.47
N GLY A 337 12.24 1.20 -10.11
CA GLY A 337 12.79 1.13 -8.75
C GLY A 337 13.90 2.11 -8.43
N ASN A 338 14.32 2.99 -9.36
CA ASN A 338 15.41 3.91 -9.09
C ASN A 338 14.99 4.96 -8.04
N PRO A 339 15.74 5.13 -6.92
CA PRO A 339 15.37 6.03 -5.83
C PRO A 339 15.41 7.52 -6.19
N SER A 340 16.08 7.88 -7.29
CA SER A 340 16.04 9.27 -7.79
C SER A 340 14.71 9.62 -8.46
N ILE A 341 13.89 8.65 -8.86
CA ILE A 341 12.60 8.90 -9.49
C ILE A 341 11.58 9.36 -8.44
N LYS A 342 10.88 10.45 -8.73
CA LYS A 342 9.70 10.88 -7.97
C LYS A 342 8.51 9.98 -8.32
N GLN A 343 8.40 8.85 -7.62
CA GLN A 343 7.46 7.76 -7.93
C GLN A 343 6.00 8.21 -8.09
N ASN A 344 5.54 9.10 -7.21
CA ASN A 344 4.17 9.62 -7.25
C ASN A 344 3.88 10.46 -8.50
N ASN A 345 4.93 10.92 -9.19
CA ASN A 345 4.86 11.88 -10.29
C ASN A 345 5.17 11.28 -11.68
N ILE A 346 5.36 9.96 -11.78
CA ILE A 346 5.46 9.28 -13.07
C ILE A 346 4.19 9.52 -13.89
N VAL A 347 4.35 10.03 -15.12
CA VAL A 347 3.24 10.22 -16.06
C VAL A 347 3.27 9.11 -17.10
N LEU A 348 2.15 8.41 -17.24
CA LEU A 348 1.98 7.36 -18.23
C LEU A 348 0.80 7.70 -19.13
N ASP A 349 1.06 7.77 -20.43
CA ASP A 349 0.01 7.78 -21.45
C ASP A 349 0.03 6.43 -22.18
N THR A 350 -0.99 5.62 -21.94
CA THR A 350 -1.11 4.29 -22.55
C THR A 350 -1.61 4.34 -24.00
N VAL A 351 -2.21 5.45 -24.43
CA VAL A 351 -2.70 5.66 -25.80
C VAL A 351 -1.55 6.15 -26.66
N ALA A 352 -0.87 7.22 -26.24
CA ALA A 352 0.31 7.77 -26.94
C ALA A 352 1.56 6.90 -26.77
N ARG A 353 1.54 5.93 -25.85
CA ARG A 353 2.68 5.07 -25.49
C ARG A 353 3.89 5.89 -25.03
N THR A 354 3.66 6.87 -24.17
CA THR A 354 4.72 7.70 -23.61
C THR A 354 4.79 7.56 -22.10
N VAL A 355 6.01 7.68 -21.57
CA VAL A 355 6.29 7.69 -20.14
C VAL A 355 7.17 8.88 -19.83
N TYR A 356 6.84 9.64 -18.79
CA TYR A 356 7.70 10.67 -18.23
C TYR A 356 8.14 10.28 -16.82
N LEU A 357 9.45 10.22 -16.61
CA LEU A 357 10.09 9.92 -15.34
C LEU A 357 10.71 11.21 -14.75
N PRO A 358 10.01 11.90 -13.83
CA PRO A 358 10.63 13.00 -13.10
C PRO A 358 11.67 12.44 -12.13
N VAL A 359 12.89 12.98 -12.18
CA VAL A 359 13.99 12.59 -11.30
C VAL A 359 14.46 13.76 -10.43
N ASN A 360 15.05 13.44 -9.29
CA ASN A 360 15.62 14.43 -8.36
C ASN A 360 16.83 15.15 -8.97
N ASP A 361 17.15 16.32 -8.40
CA ASP A 361 18.37 17.06 -8.73
C ASP A 361 19.63 16.20 -8.58
N GLY A 362 20.65 16.47 -9.39
CA GLY A 362 21.90 15.70 -9.41
C GLY A 362 21.86 14.34 -10.12
N THR A 363 20.71 13.92 -10.65
CA THR A 363 20.60 12.65 -11.41
C THR A 363 21.34 12.73 -12.75
N ASP A 364 22.27 11.80 -13.01
CA ASP A 364 23.00 11.72 -14.28
C ASP A 364 22.12 11.12 -15.40
N LEU A 365 21.46 12.00 -16.16
CA LEU A 365 20.61 11.62 -17.30
C LEU A 365 21.40 11.01 -18.48
N LYS A 366 22.73 11.13 -18.54
CA LYS A 366 23.53 10.52 -19.61
C LYS A 366 23.73 9.01 -19.40
N ALA A 367 23.61 8.56 -18.16
CA ALA A 367 23.81 7.17 -17.76
C ALA A 367 22.80 6.76 -16.67
N PHE A 368 21.51 6.86 -17.00
CA PHE A 368 20.41 6.63 -16.07
C PHE A 368 19.74 5.28 -16.32
N ASP A 369 19.60 4.46 -15.27
CA ASP A 369 18.80 3.24 -15.29
C ASP A 369 17.51 3.48 -14.48
N PRO A 370 16.32 3.49 -15.11
CA PRO A 370 15.06 3.63 -14.39
C PRO A 370 14.78 2.53 -13.35
N GLY A 371 15.46 1.39 -13.45
CA GLY A 371 15.28 0.27 -12.53
C GLY A 371 13.93 -0.42 -12.69
N PHE A 372 13.38 -0.50 -13.90
CA PHE A 372 12.11 -1.19 -14.14
C PHE A 372 12.17 -2.64 -13.65
N SER A 373 11.12 -3.07 -12.96
CA SER A 373 11.00 -4.41 -12.39
C SER A 373 11.20 -5.49 -13.46
N LYS A 374 12.15 -6.38 -13.21
CA LYS A 374 12.40 -7.59 -14.00
C LYS A 374 11.88 -8.78 -13.23
N PHE A 375 10.93 -9.51 -13.81
CA PHE A 375 10.45 -10.79 -13.28
C PHE A 375 9.84 -11.58 -14.45
N SER A 376 9.54 -12.86 -14.24
CA SER A 376 9.27 -13.78 -15.33
C SER A 376 8.13 -13.33 -16.19
N GLY A 377 8.29 -13.62 -17.48
CA GLY A 377 7.26 -13.30 -18.46
C GLY A 377 7.11 -11.80 -18.67
N VAL A 378 7.88 -10.94 -18.00
CA VAL A 378 7.98 -9.51 -18.27
C VAL A 378 9.40 -9.19 -18.70
N SER A 379 9.56 -8.70 -19.93
CA SER A 379 10.84 -8.19 -20.42
C SER A 379 10.69 -6.77 -20.92
N ILE A 380 11.58 -5.89 -20.48
CA ILE A 380 11.66 -4.49 -20.91
C ILE A 380 13.09 -4.23 -21.39
N LYS A 381 13.22 -3.66 -22.59
CA LYS A 381 14.52 -3.33 -23.22
C LYS A 381 14.49 -1.88 -23.73
N PRO A 382 15.60 -1.14 -23.78
CA PRO A 382 16.95 -1.55 -23.34
C PRO A 382 17.03 -1.82 -21.84
N GLU A 383 18.04 -2.58 -21.43
CA GLU A 383 18.30 -2.86 -20.01
C GLU A 383 19.49 -2.02 -19.53
N GLY A 384 19.48 -1.66 -18.25
CA GLY A 384 20.59 -0.92 -17.64
C GLY A 384 20.53 0.57 -17.94
N LYS A 385 21.71 1.21 -17.83
CA LYS A 385 21.86 2.66 -18.00
C LYS A 385 21.71 3.07 -19.46
N VAL A 386 20.92 4.13 -19.70
CA VAL A 386 20.77 4.76 -21.03
C VAL A 386 20.86 6.28 -20.93
N ASP A 387 21.09 6.91 -22.09
CA ASP A 387 21.22 8.37 -22.23
C ASP A 387 19.86 9.00 -22.54
N PHE A 388 19.22 9.59 -21.52
CA PHE A 388 17.99 10.38 -21.66
C PHE A 388 18.25 11.87 -21.93
N SER A 389 19.52 12.32 -21.86
CA SER A 389 19.86 13.74 -22.08
C SER A 389 19.62 14.21 -23.52
N LYS A 390 19.45 13.27 -24.45
CA LYS A 390 19.17 13.51 -25.88
C LYS A 390 17.68 13.42 -26.24
N GLY A 391 16.81 13.26 -25.25
CA GLY A 391 15.36 13.12 -25.44
C GLY A 391 14.84 11.71 -25.13
N PRO A 392 13.60 11.40 -25.56
CA PRO A 392 12.96 10.13 -25.23
C PRO A 392 13.70 8.91 -25.81
N VAL A 393 13.87 7.88 -24.98
CA VAL A 393 14.43 6.58 -25.35
C VAL A 393 13.29 5.59 -25.61
N ARG A 394 13.36 4.81 -26.69
CA ARG A 394 12.35 3.80 -27.00
C ARG A 394 12.60 2.53 -26.21
N TYR A 395 11.60 2.13 -25.41
CA TYR A 395 11.60 0.87 -24.69
C TYR A 395 10.61 -0.12 -25.29
N THR A 396 11.04 -1.35 -25.57
CA THR A 396 10.17 -2.46 -25.96
C THR A 396 9.80 -3.30 -24.75
N LEU A 397 8.51 -3.51 -24.55
CA LEU A 397 7.92 -4.25 -23.45
C LEU A 397 7.18 -5.48 -23.96
N LYS A 398 7.42 -6.64 -23.34
CA LYS A 398 6.71 -7.89 -23.56
C LYS A 398 6.21 -8.42 -22.22
N ILE A 399 4.92 -8.71 -22.13
CA ILE A 399 4.25 -9.24 -20.94
C ILE A 399 3.51 -10.51 -21.33
N GLY A 400 3.91 -11.66 -20.79
CA GLY A 400 3.37 -12.97 -21.12
C GLY A 400 3.22 -13.18 -22.63
N ASN A 401 1.98 -13.46 -23.05
CA ASN A 401 1.58 -13.65 -24.44
C ASN A 401 1.01 -12.38 -25.10
N GLN A 402 1.00 -11.23 -24.42
CA GLN A 402 0.55 -9.96 -25.03
C GLN A 402 1.43 -9.59 -26.23
N ALA A 403 0.86 -8.82 -27.16
CA ALA A 403 1.66 -8.21 -28.23
C ALA A 403 2.78 -7.35 -27.62
N MET A 404 3.95 -7.35 -28.26
CA MET A 404 5.04 -6.48 -27.84
C MET A 404 4.61 -5.02 -28.01
N GLN A 405 4.89 -4.20 -27.00
CA GLN A 405 4.55 -2.78 -26.99
C GLN A 405 5.84 -1.97 -27.02
N THR A 406 5.82 -0.80 -27.66
CA THR A 406 6.95 0.13 -27.62
C THR A 406 6.49 1.41 -26.97
N TYR A 407 7.22 1.86 -25.95
CA TYR A 407 7.00 3.12 -25.26
C TYR A 407 8.15 4.09 -25.53
N ALA A 408 7.86 5.36 -25.75
CA ALA A 408 8.85 6.42 -25.69
C ALA A 408 8.94 6.93 -24.25
N ILE A 409 10.07 6.68 -23.59
CA ILE A 409 10.29 7.05 -22.19
C ILE A 409 11.23 8.25 -22.16
N SER A 410 10.82 9.33 -21.51
CA SER A 410 11.67 10.47 -21.20
C SER A 410 11.92 10.56 -19.70
N ALA A 411 13.06 11.17 -19.33
CA ALA A 411 13.38 11.49 -17.96
C ALA A 411 13.95 12.91 -17.91
N ALA A 412 13.58 13.68 -16.90
CA ALA A 412 14.11 15.02 -16.69
C ALA A 412 14.12 15.38 -15.20
N ILE A 413 15.02 16.28 -14.84
CA ILE A 413 15.15 16.78 -13.47
C ILE A 413 13.94 17.67 -13.18
N ASN A 414 13.17 17.28 -12.17
CA ASN A 414 12.10 18.07 -11.60
C ASN A 414 12.43 18.34 -10.14
N ARG A 415 12.47 19.60 -9.73
CA ARG A 415 12.66 19.95 -8.31
C ARG A 415 11.35 20.15 -7.57
N ASN A 416 10.23 20.27 -8.29
CA ASN A 416 8.88 20.20 -7.73
C ASN A 416 8.22 18.83 -8.01
N PRO A 417 7.57 18.20 -7.00
CA PRO A 417 7.52 18.63 -5.60
C PRO A 417 8.89 18.52 -4.90
N VAL A 418 9.16 19.43 -3.96
CA VAL A 418 10.45 19.50 -3.24
C VAL A 418 10.60 18.39 -2.20
N LEU A 419 9.47 17.86 -1.70
CA LEU A 419 9.42 16.72 -0.78
C LEU A 419 8.90 15.47 -1.49
N ASN A 420 9.47 14.32 -1.15
CA ASN A 420 8.93 13.02 -1.57
C ASN A 420 7.83 12.57 -0.59
N GLY A 421 6.66 12.20 -1.10
CA GLY A 421 5.52 11.77 -0.27
C GLY A 421 4.36 12.76 -0.33
N PHE A 422 3.39 12.60 0.58
CA PHE A 422 2.24 13.49 0.67
C PHE A 422 2.43 14.44 1.85
N TYR A 423 2.55 15.72 1.54
CA TYR A 423 2.77 16.79 2.49
C TYR A 423 2.02 18.02 2.01
N ALA A 424 1.52 18.79 2.97
CA ALA A 424 0.72 19.95 2.67
C ALA A 424 0.99 21.08 3.66
N ASP A 425 0.28 22.18 3.48
CA ASP A 425 0.25 23.32 4.38
C ASP A 425 1.65 23.72 4.88
N PRO A 426 2.60 24.01 3.97
CA PRO A 426 4.01 24.12 4.32
C PRO A 426 4.32 25.48 4.95
N GLU A 427 5.00 25.44 6.09
CA GLU A 427 5.70 26.59 6.68
C GLU A 427 7.21 26.52 6.40
N ILE A 428 7.84 27.67 6.13
CA ILE A 428 9.28 27.75 5.88
C ILE A 428 9.99 28.73 6.82
N LEU A 429 11.07 28.27 7.45
CA LEU A 429 11.90 29.07 8.35
C LEU A 429 13.37 28.99 7.95
N TYR A 430 14.07 30.12 7.88
CA TYR A 430 15.53 30.12 7.92
C TYR A 430 16.02 30.26 9.37
N SER A 431 16.80 29.27 9.84
CA SER A 431 17.39 29.28 11.18
C SER A 431 18.76 29.94 11.16
N ASN A 432 18.92 31.05 11.88
CA ASN A 432 20.22 31.68 12.06
C ASN A 432 21.15 30.82 12.93
N LYS A 433 20.60 30.02 13.84
CA LYS A 433 21.40 29.09 14.68
C LYS A 433 22.14 28.05 13.85
N THR A 434 21.48 27.49 12.83
CA THR A 434 22.00 26.34 12.07
C THR A 434 22.43 26.71 10.66
N SER A 435 22.12 27.92 10.19
CA SER A 435 22.36 28.39 8.83
C SER A 435 21.69 27.53 7.75
N LYS A 436 20.49 27.00 8.06
CA LYS A 436 19.69 26.14 7.19
C LYS A 436 18.23 26.61 7.13
N PHE A 437 17.56 26.22 6.07
CA PHE A 437 16.12 26.30 5.91
C PHE A 437 15.45 25.07 6.53
N TYR A 438 14.29 25.26 7.13
CA TYR A 438 13.45 24.23 7.71
C TYR A 438 12.03 24.36 7.19
N LEU A 439 11.51 23.28 6.65
CA LEU A 439 10.17 23.16 6.10
C LEU A 439 9.31 22.32 7.05
N TYR A 440 8.18 22.88 7.47
CA TYR A 440 7.24 22.28 8.41
C TYR A 440 5.88 22.09 7.73
N PRO A 441 5.59 20.91 7.17
CA PRO A 441 4.30 20.64 6.57
C PRO A 441 3.32 19.91 7.51
N THR A 442 2.04 19.95 7.17
CA THR A 442 1.09 18.89 7.53
C THR A 442 1.55 17.56 6.93
N SER A 443 1.56 16.49 7.74
CA SER A 443 1.69 15.12 7.24
C SER A 443 0.39 14.70 6.55
N ASP A 444 0.39 14.66 5.21
CA ASP A 444 -0.80 14.41 4.39
C ASP A 444 -0.88 12.93 3.92
N GLY A 445 -1.85 12.58 3.07
CA GLY A 445 -2.04 11.20 2.58
C GLY A 445 -2.92 10.34 3.50
N PHE A 446 -3.55 10.95 4.51
CA PHE A 446 -4.48 10.29 5.43
C PHE A 446 -5.92 10.74 5.13
N THR A 447 -6.83 9.78 4.94
CA THR A 447 -8.24 10.08 4.64
C THR A 447 -8.83 11.10 5.61
N GLY A 448 -9.38 12.19 5.08
CA GLY A 448 -10.01 13.25 5.88
C GLY A 448 -9.03 14.02 6.76
N TRP A 449 -7.77 14.16 6.33
CA TRP A 449 -6.69 14.83 7.06
C TRP A 449 -6.53 14.27 8.48
N SER A 450 -6.58 12.95 8.63
CA SER A 450 -6.54 12.29 9.94
C SER A 450 -5.14 12.11 10.54
N GLY A 451 -4.10 12.67 9.91
CA GLY A 451 -2.73 12.66 10.42
C GLY A 451 -2.62 13.18 11.85
N THR A 452 -1.69 12.61 12.64
CA THR A 452 -1.54 12.89 14.07
C THR A 452 -0.13 13.32 14.48
N TYR A 453 0.73 13.64 13.52
CA TYR A 453 2.11 14.01 13.79
C TYR A 453 2.63 15.01 12.75
N PHE A 454 3.65 15.76 13.14
CA PHE A 454 4.38 16.69 12.29
C PHE A 454 5.81 16.20 12.07
N LYS A 455 6.29 16.34 10.83
CA LYS A 455 7.70 16.18 10.47
C LYS A 455 8.32 17.53 10.16
N THR A 456 9.65 17.57 10.09
CA THR A 456 10.36 18.69 9.47
C THR A 456 11.44 18.20 8.52
N PHE A 457 11.77 19.06 7.57
CA PHE A 457 12.81 18.82 6.57
C PHE A 457 13.78 19.97 6.59
N SER A 458 15.08 19.71 6.50
CA SER A 458 16.11 20.76 6.46
C SER A 458 16.83 20.81 5.12
N SER A 459 17.20 22.01 4.68
CA SER A 459 17.95 22.24 3.44
C SER A 459 18.95 23.38 3.61
N THR A 460 20.06 23.31 2.87
CA THR A 460 21.02 24.42 2.74
C THR A 460 20.80 25.26 1.48
N ASP A 461 20.00 24.77 0.53
CA ASP A 461 19.91 25.29 -0.84
C ASP A 461 18.48 25.33 -1.41
N LEU A 462 17.46 25.08 -0.58
CA LEU A 462 16.02 25.00 -0.93
C LEU A 462 15.62 23.90 -1.92
N VAL A 463 16.56 23.09 -2.39
CA VAL A 463 16.33 22.02 -3.39
C VAL A 463 16.57 20.65 -2.78
N ASN A 464 17.67 20.49 -2.05
CA ASN A 464 18.07 19.24 -1.43
C ASN A 464 17.59 19.22 0.02
N TRP A 465 16.57 18.40 0.29
CA TRP A 465 15.90 18.32 1.59
C TRP A 465 16.23 17.03 2.32
N LYS A 466 16.66 17.16 3.59
CA LYS A 466 16.84 16.05 4.52
C LYS A 466 15.59 15.92 5.40
N ASP A 467 14.96 14.74 5.42
CA ASP A 467 13.93 14.40 6.42
C ASP A 467 14.59 14.31 7.81
N GLU A 468 14.23 15.23 8.72
CA GLU A 468 14.74 15.26 10.10
C GLU A 468 13.87 14.43 11.06
N GLY A 469 12.79 13.82 10.55
CA GLY A 469 11.90 12.96 11.32
C GLY A 469 10.73 13.69 11.97
N VAL A 470 10.05 12.98 12.87
CA VAL A 470 8.87 13.47 13.60
C VAL A 470 9.31 14.41 14.72
N ILE A 471 8.73 15.61 14.76
CA ILE A 471 9.08 16.66 15.73
C ILE A 471 8.02 16.86 16.82
N VAL A 472 6.77 16.51 16.52
CA VAL A 472 5.63 16.49 17.46
C VAL A 472 4.70 15.35 17.04
N ASP A 473 4.35 14.47 17.97
CA ASP A 473 3.35 13.42 17.83
C ASP A 473 2.20 13.71 18.82
N LEU A 474 0.99 13.99 18.32
CA LEU A 474 -0.14 14.34 19.16
C LEU A 474 -0.46 13.27 20.22
N ASN A 475 -0.26 11.99 19.87
CA ASN A 475 -0.59 10.90 20.78
C ASN A 475 0.39 10.82 21.96
N LYS A 476 1.65 11.23 21.76
CA LYS A 476 2.71 11.18 22.76
C LYS A 476 2.91 12.51 23.48
N ASP A 477 2.97 13.60 22.73
CA ASP A 477 3.55 14.86 23.18
C ASP A 477 2.48 15.90 23.58
N VAL A 478 1.25 15.76 23.07
CA VAL A 478 0.16 16.73 23.28
C VAL A 478 -0.93 16.16 24.16
N SER A 479 -1.18 16.74 25.33
CA SER A 479 -2.16 16.22 26.30
C SER A 479 -3.62 16.48 25.94
N TRP A 480 -3.88 17.55 25.18
CA TRP A 480 -5.23 18.12 24.99
C TRP A 480 -5.88 17.82 23.63
N ALA A 481 -5.15 17.22 22.68
CA ALA A 481 -5.65 16.80 21.37
C ALA A 481 -4.89 15.57 20.85
N LYS A 482 -5.61 14.67 20.15
CA LYS A 482 -5.10 13.35 19.69
C LYS A 482 -5.36 13.05 18.22
N LYS A 483 -5.83 14.05 17.46
CA LYS A 483 -6.20 13.91 16.05
C LYS A 483 -5.95 15.20 15.30
N ASN A 484 -5.82 15.11 13.98
CA ASN A 484 -5.88 16.25 13.07
C ASN A 484 -4.75 17.26 13.32
N ALA A 485 -3.49 16.82 13.17
CA ALA A 485 -2.30 17.65 13.23
C ALA A 485 -2.14 18.42 11.90
N TRP A 486 -2.49 19.70 11.87
CA TRP A 486 -2.56 20.51 10.64
C TRP A 486 -1.80 21.82 10.73
N ALA A 487 -1.39 22.29 9.54
CA ALA A 487 -0.99 23.66 9.20
C ALA A 487 -0.17 24.34 10.29
N PRO A 488 1.10 23.96 10.44
CA PRO A 488 1.96 24.62 11.42
C PRO A 488 2.50 25.96 10.89
N THR A 489 3.01 26.77 11.80
CA THR A 489 3.86 27.94 11.53
C THR A 489 4.96 27.99 12.58
N ALA A 490 6.10 28.64 12.32
CA ALA A 490 7.21 28.67 13.26
C ALA A 490 8.02 29.96 13.21
N ILE A 491 8.48 30.42 14.38
CA ILE A 491 9.38 31.58 14.48
C ILE A 491 10.59 31.31 15.36
N GLU A 492 11.75 31.78 14.90
CA GLU A 492 13.00 31.81 15.64
C GLU A 492 13.10 33.14 16.43
N LYS A 493 13.40 33.05 17.74
CA LYS A 493 13.60 34.22 18.61
C LYS A 493 14.82 34.01 19.50
N LYS A 494 15.50 35.10 19.86
CA LYS A 494 16.49 35.07 20.95
C LYS A 494 15.80 35.36 22.28
N VAL A 495 15.80 34.38 23.17
CA VAL A 495 15.34 34.53 24.56
C VAL A 495 16.57 34.41 25.44
N ASN A 496 16.89 35.47 26.19
CA ASN A 496 18.11 35.56 27.01
C ASN A 496 19.39 35.24 26.23
N GLY A 497 19.49 35.73 25.00
CA GLY A 497 20.64 35.52 24.10
C GLY A 497 20.69 34.15 23.41
N VAL A 498 19.79 33.22 23.75
CA VAL A 498 19.74 31.87 23.16
C VAL A 498 18.60 31.76 22.17
N TYR A 499 18.87 31.15 21.00
CA TYR A 499 17.84 30.86 20.01
C TYR A 499 16.83 29.84 20.53
N LYS A 500 15.55 30.21 20.49
CA LYS A 500 14.37 29.39 20.77
C LYS A 500 13.47 29.39 19.53
N TYR A 501 12.72 28.29 19.38
CA TYR A 501 11.79 28.07 18.29
C TYR A 501 10.39 27.90 18.88
N PHE A 502 9.46 28.73 18.43
CA PHE A 502 8.06 28.67 18.80
C PHE A 502 7.27 28.13 17.61
N TYR A 503 6.73 26.93 17.78
CA TYR A 503 6.05 26.17 16.74
C TYR A 503 4.56 26.11 17.06
N TYR A 504 3.76 26.85 16.29
CA TYR A 504 2.31 26.89 16.45
C TYR A 504 1.69 25.90 15.47
N PHE A 505 0.60 25.26 15.87
CA PHE A 505 -0.02 24.21 15.06
C PHE A 505 -1.48 24.05 15.40
N THR A 506 -2.24 23.51 14.46
CA THR A 506 -3.62 23.10 14.69
C THR A 506 -3.66 21.64 15.13
N ALA A 507 -4.43 21.35 16.19
CA ALA A 507 -4.80 20.00 16.59
C ALA A 507 -6.27 19.95 17.02
N ALA A 508 -7.06 19.05 16.42
CA ALA A 508 -8.50 18.95 16.66
C ALA A 508 -9.23 20.32 16.57
N GLN A 509 -8.90 21.13 15.55
CA GLN A 509 -9.45 22.46 15.28
C GLN A 509 -9.25 23.48 16.42
N LYS A 510 -8.10 23.40 17.08
CA LYS A 510 -7.63 24.35 18.08
C LYS A 510 -6.15 24.60 17.82
N ILE A 511 -5.67 25.79 18.18
CA ILE A 511 -4.28 26.17 17.97
C ILE A 511 -3.49 25.98 19.26
N GLY A 512 -2.40 25.25 19.19
CA GLY A 512 -1.41 25.08 20.25
C GLY A 512 -0.07 25.72 19.90
N VAL A 513 0.86 25.63 20.85
CA VAL A 513 2.26 26.01 20.66
C VAL A 513 3.16 25.03 21.38
N ALA A 514 4.25 24.66 20.73
CA ALA A 514 5.34 23.89 21.30
C ALA A 514 6.66 24.67 21.15
N VAL A 515 7.59 24.45 22.09
CA VAL A 515 8.85 25.19 22.16
C VAL A 515 10.03 24.24 22.05
N SER A 516 11.07 24.64 21.30
CA SER A 516 12.33 23.91 21.24
C SER A 516 13.55 24.84 21.29
N ASP A 517 14.69 24.25 21.61
CA ASP A 517 16.02 24.84 21.46
C ASP A 517 16.61 24.59 20.07
N HIS A 518 15.99 23.75 19.25
CA HIS A 518 16.50 23.39 17.92
C HIS A 518 15.35 23.37 16.91
N PRO A 519 15.54 23.84 15.66
CA PRO A 519 14.46 23.91 14.67
C PRO A 519 13.95 22.52 14.27
N ALA A 520 14.76 21.48 14.44
CA ALA A 520 14.36 20.08 14.26
C ALA A 520 13.82 19.39 15.53
N GLY A 521 13.50 20.15 16.58
CA GLY A 521 13.04 19.59 17.83
C GLY A 521 14.12 18.90 18.67
N PRO A 522 13.73 18.12 19.69
CA PRO A 522 12.34 17.82 20.05
C PRO A 522 11.58 19.07 20.51
N PHE A 523 10.30 19.17 20.16
CA PHE A 523 9.42 20.25 20.60
C PHE A 523 8.62 19.81 21.83
N LYS A 524 8.49 20.71 22.80
CA LYS A 524 7.70 20.50 24.01
C LYS A 524 6.43 21.33 23.96
N ASP A 525 5.27 20.68 23.91
CA ASP A 525 3.96 21.34 23.96
C ASP A 525 3.79 22.18 25.24
N SER A 526 3.11 23.32 25.11
CA SER A 526 2.78 24.21 26.23
C SER A 526 1.75 23.61 27.21
N GLY A 527 1.10 22.49 26.85
CA GLY A 527 0.19 21.72 27.70
C GLY A 527 -1.28 22.11 27.58
N LYS A 528 -1.62 23.14 26.80
CA LYS A 528 -2.99 23.59 26.55
C LYS A 528 -3.09 24.32 25.19
N PRO A 529 -4.28 24.36 24.56
CA PRO A 529 -4.48 25.19 23.37
C PRO A 529 -4.39 26.68 23.74
N LEU A 530 -3.78 27.47 22.85
CA LEU A 530 -3.78 28.94 22.88
C LEU A 530 -5.13 29.48 22.42
N ILE A 531 -5.65 28.94 21.31
CA ILE A 531 -6.95 29.31 20.74
C ILE A 531 -7.82 28.05 20.69
N ALA A 532 -8.94 28.05 21.41
CA ALA A 532 -9.83 26.89 21.52
C ALA A 532 -11.30 27.20 21.17
N LYS A 533 -11.61 28.45 20.87
CA LYS A 533 -12.97 28.95 20.63
C LYS A 533 -12.91 30.07 19.60
N ARG A 534 -13.96 30.16 18.79
CA ARG A 534 -14.22 31.30 17.89
C ARG A 534 -14.12 32.64 18.60
N SER A 535 -13.55 33.60 17.90
CA SER A 535 -13.54 35.00 18.30
C SER A 535 -14.96 35.53 18.51
N ALA A 536 -15.12 36.46 19.46
CA ALA A 536 -16.43 37.03 19.78
C ALA A 536 -17.09 37.64 18.52
N GLY A 537 -18.37 37.34 18.31
CA GLY A 537 -19.16 37.81 17.17
C GLY A 537 -19.05 36.97 15.90
N ILE A 538 -18.14 36.01 15.82
CA ILE A 538 -18.00 35.10 14.68
C ILE A 538 -18.95 33.90 14.82
N LYS A 539 -19.79 33.69 13.79
CA LYS A 539 -20.84 32.64 13.77
C LYS A 539 -20.49 31.40 12.97
N GLY A 540 -19.49 31.47 12.09
CA GLY A 540 -19.03 30.37 11.22
C GLY A 540 -17.50 30.25 11.21
N GLY A 541 -16.95 29.34 10.41
CA GLY A 541 -15.50 29.18 10.31
C GLY A 541 -14.86 28.34 11.42
N GLN A 542 -13.52 28.27 11.44
CA GLN A 542 -12.73 27.41 12.33
C GLN A 542 -11.45 28.08 12.83
N GLU A 543 -10.96 27.66 14.00
CA GLU A 543 -9.71 28.11 14.63
C GLU A 543 -8.54 27.23 14.16
N ILE A 544 -8.13 27.43 12.91
CA ILE A 544 -7.05 26.67 12.25
C ILE A 544 -6.09 27.62 11.53
N ASP A 545 -5.07 27.05 10.89
CA ASP A 545 -4.10 27.74 10.04
C ASP A 545 -3.44 28.95 10.73
N PRO A 546 -2.76 28.73 11.87
CA PRO A 546 -2.00 29.78 12.51
C PRO A 546 -0.86 30.26 11.61
N ASP A 547 -0.60 31.57 11.62
CA ASP A 547 0.63 32.18 11.13
C ASP A 547 1.23 33.11 12.20
N VAL A 548 2.55 33.13 12.34
CA VAL A 548 3.27 33.95 13.33
C VAL A 548 4.24 34.91 12.66
N PHE A 549 4.09 36.19 12.98
CA PHE A 549 4.93 37.24 12.41
C PHE A 549 5.48 38.15 13.50
N THR A 550 6.75 38.55 13.37
CA THR A 550 7.35 39.60 14.20
C THR A 550 7.53 40.86 13.38
N ASP A 551 6.91 41.94 13.82
CA ASP A 551 7.07 43.24 13.19
C ASP A 551 8.51 43.75 13.35
N PRO A 552 9.27 43.90 12.25
CA PRO A 552 10.65 44.38 12.34
C PRO A 552 10.74 45.84 12.78
N LYS A 553 9.64 46.63 12.71
CA LYS A 553 9.63 48.03 13.16
C LYS A 553 9.54 48.15 14.69
N THR A 554 8.75 47.28 15.33
CA THR A 554 8.44 47.41 16.77
C THR A 554 8.96 46.26 17.63
N GLY A 555 9.35 45.13 17.03
CA GLY A 555 9.73 43.91 17.72
C GLY A 555 8.57 43.10 18.30
N LYS A 556 7.32 43.60 18.18
CA LYS A 556 6.12 42.90 18.64
C LYS A 556 5.82 41.71 17.74
N SER A 557 5.36 40.62 18.35
CA SER A 557 4.94 39.42 17.65
C SER A 557 3.41 39.36 17.58
N TYR A 558 2.89 38.82 16.48
CA TYR A 558 1.47 38.67 16.21
C TYR A 558 1.19 37.24 15.80
N LEU A 559 0.03 36.72 16.21
CA LEU A 559 -0.51 35.45 15.76
C LEU A 559 -1.76 35.73 14.93
N TYR A 560 -1.79 35.20 13.72
CA TYR A 560 -2.93 35.23 12.80
C TYR A 560 -3.54 33.84 12.73
N TRP A 561 -4.85 33.75 12.48
CA TRP A 561 -5.50 32.45 12.26
C TRP A 561 -6.86 32.59 11.58
N GLY A 562 -7.35 31.46 11.08
CA GLY A 562 -8.76 31.23 10.83
C GLY A 562 -9.08 30.67 9.45
N ASN A 563 -10.18 29.92 9.40
CA ASN A 563 -10.86 29.51 8.18
C ASN A 563 -12.25 30.16 8.13
N GLY A 564 -12.59 30.80 7.02
CA GLY A 564 -13.79 31.61 6.80
C GLY A 564 -13.71 33.03 7.37
N TYR A 565 -12.71 33.33 8.20
CA TYR A 565 -12.37 34.66 8.69
C TYR A 565 -10.88 34.73 9.05
N MET A 566 -10.28 35.91 9.02
CA MET A 566 -8.91 36.14 9.48
C MET A 566 -8.95 36.93 10.79
N ALA A 567 -8.40 36.34 11.86
CA ALA A 567 -8.18 37.02 13.12
C ALA A 567 -6.68 37.29 13.34
N VAL A 568 -6.39 38.29 14.18
CA VAL A 568 -5.05 38.60 14.64
C VAL A 568 -5.08 38.97 16.12
N ALA A 569 -4.05 38.57 16.87
CA ALA A 569 -3.79 39.04 18.23
C ALA A 569 -2.29 39.30 18.42
N THR A 570 -1.95 40.18 19.35
CA THR A 570 -0.57 40.36 19.80
C THR A 570 -0.18 39.18 20.69
N LEU A 571 1.00 38.60 20.47
CA LEU A 571 1.60 37.62 21.37
C LEU A 571 2.25 38.34 22.55
N ASN A 572 2.11 37.76 23.75
CA ASN A 572 2.88 38.22 24.91
C ASN A 572 4.36 37.85 24.75
N GLU A 573 5.22 38.43 25.59
CA GLU A 573 6.68 38.22 25.52
C GLU A 573 7.09 36.75 25.67
N ASP A 574 6.28 35.93 26.35
CA ASP A 574 6.51 34.50 26.53
C ASP A 574 6.33 33.68 25.24
N MET A 575 5.73 34.28 24.20
CA MET A 575 5.37 33.67 22.91
C MET A 575 4.46 32.43 23.03
N VAL A 576 3.99 32.10 24.24
CA VAL A 576 3.09 30.97 24.51
C VAL A 576 1.73 31.40 25.06
N SER A 577 1.46 32.70 25.03
CA SER A 577 0.17 33.29 25.31
C SER A 577 -0.08 34.52 24.42
N ILE A 578 -1.35 34.85 24.18
CA ILE A 578 -1.78 36.05 23.44
C ILE A 578 -2.41 37.07 24.40
N ASP A 579 -2.35 38.35 24.03
CA ASP A 579 -3.22 39.37 24.61
C ASP A 579 -4.64 39.22 24.03
N THR A 580 -5.53 38.61 24.80
CA THR A 580 -6.92 38.36 24.39
C THR A 580 -7.74 39.63 24.19
N THR A 581 -7.31 40.77 24.73
CA THR A 581 -7.97 42.07 24.52
C THR A 581 -7.59 42.69 23.18
N SER A 582 -6.51 42.23 22.56
CA SER A 582 -6.01 42.72 21.28
C SER A 582 -6.59 42.02 20.04
N VAL A 583 -7.45 41.01 20.24
CA VAL A 583 -8.04 40.21 19.17
C VAL A 583 -8.85 41.11 18.22
N LYS A 584 -8.50 41.08 16.94
CA LYS A 584 -9.21 41.79 15.85
C LYS A 584 -9.54 40.84 14.72
N ILE A 585 -10.63 41.13 14.01
CA ILE A 585 -10.99 40.47 12.76
C ILE A 585 -10.59 41.40 11.61
N ILE A 586 -9.72 40.90 10.73
CA ILE A 586 -9.11 41.67 9.63
C ILE A 586 -9.30 40.98 8.27
N THR A 587 -10.34 40.15 8.14
CA THR A 587 -10.67 39.45 6.88
C THR A 587 -10.67 40.43 5.69
N PRO A 588 -9.88 40.16 4.62
CA PRO A 588 -9.67 41.12 3.54
C PRO A 588 -10.93 41.36 2.70
N ASP A 589 -11.53 40.29 2.19
CA ASP A 589 -12.78 40.29 1.41
C ASP A 589 -13.39 38.87 1.33
N ASN A 590 -14.39 38.68 0.47
CA ASN A 590 -15.11 37.42 0.31
C ASN A 590 -14.29 36.28 -0.36
N SER A 591 -13.11 36.58 -0.90
CA SER A 591 -12.22 35.55 -1.45
C SER A 591 -11.46 34.78 -0.36
N PHE A 592 -11.44 35.28 0.87
CA PHE A 592 -10.74 34.64 1.98
C PHE A 592 -11.35 33.27 2.30
N ARG A 593 -10.56 32.20 2.16
CA ARG A 593 -10.85 30.89 2.77
C ARG A 593 -10.05 30.66 4.03
N GLU A 594 -8.72 30.57 3.93
CA GLU A 594 -7.81 30.08 4.99
C GLU A 594 -6.34 30.33 4.61
N GLY A 595 -5.38 29.71 5.33
CA GLY A 595 -3.95 29.70 4.98
C GLY A 595 -3.33 31.09 4.94
N THR A 596 -3.44 31.85 6.03
CA THR A 596 -2.87 33.20 6.13
C THR A 596 -1.35 33.13 6.17
N GLU A 597 -0.68 34.08 5.52
CA GLU A 597 0.77 34.26 5.58
C GLU A 597 1.10 35.76 5.62
N VAL A 598 1.93 36.19 6.57
CA VAL A 598 2.28 37.59 6.78
C VAL A 598 3.78 37.84 6.76
N PHE A 599 4.23 38.72 5.86
CA PHE A 599 5.62 39.16 5.82
C PHE A 599 5.75 40.66 5.61
N TYR A 600 6.94 41.20 5.87
CA TYR A 600 7.24 42.63 5.73
C TYR A 600 8.30 42.87 4.67
N ARG A 601 8.05 43.83 3.78
CA ARG A 601 9.02 44.28 2.77
C ARG A 601 8.83 45.76 2.46
N ASN A 602 9.92 46.51 2.44
CA ASN A 602 9.99 47.91 1.99
C ASN A 602 8.87 48.82 2.54
N GLY A 603 8.62 48.77 3.85
CA GLY A 603 7.66 49.66 4.52
C GLY A 603 6.26 49.08 4.70
N LYS A 604 5.91 48.01 3.97
CA LYS A 604 4.56 47.43 3.91
C LYS A 604 4.50 46.03 4.54
N TYR A 605 3.34 45.71 5.11
CA TYR A 605 2.97 44.37 5.56
C TYR A 605 2.14 43.71 4.46
N TYR A 606 2.58 42.55 3.99
CA TYR A 606 1.90 41.76 2.98
C TYR A 606 1.11 40.65 3.68
N PHE A 607 -0.11 40.41 3.22
CA PHE A 607 -1.00 39.37 3.72
C PHE A 607 -1.38 38.49 2.54
N LEU A 608 -1.00 37.22 2.58
CA LEU A 608 -1.42 36.22 1.62
C LEU A 608 -2.50 35.33 2.25
N TRP A 609 -3.38 34.80 1.41
CA TRP A 609 -4.40 33.84 1.83
C TRP A 609 -4.79 32.94 0.66
N SER A 610 -5.42 31.81 0.98
CA SER A 610 -5.99 30.94 -0.03
C SER A 610 -7.45 31.25 -0.32
N GLU A 611 -7.82 31.21 -1.59
CA GLU A 611 -9.19 31.20 -2.11
C GLU A 611 -9.59 29.77 -2.48
N GLU A 612 -10.89 29.45 -2.37
CA GLU A 612 -11.49 28.14 -2.61
C GLU A 612 -11.16 27.06 -1.57
N ASP A 613 -11.76 25.87 -1.69
CA ASP A 613 -11.50 24.71 -0.81
C ASP A 613 -10.26 23.96 -1.30
N THR A 614 -9.42 23.44 -0.39
CA THR A 614 -8.23 22.65 -0.78
C THR A 614 -8.57 21.42 -1.62
N ARG A 615 -9.81 20.91 -1.63
CA ARG A 615 -10.29 19.83 -2.54
C ARG A 615 -10.68 20.33 -3.93
N SER A 616 -10.68 21.64 -4.16
CA SER A 616 -10.95 22.23 -5.46
C SER A 616 -9.66 22.31 -6.30
N PRO A 617 -9.71 21.97 -7.61
CA PRO A 617 -8.60 22.24 -8.52
C PRO A 617 -8.32 23.74 -8.68
N ASP A 618 -9.27 24.59 -8.26
CA ASP A 618 -9.18 26.06 -8.29
C ASP A 618 -8.62 26.67 -7.00
N TYR A 619 -8.22 25.87 -6.01
CA TYR A 619 -7.50 26.36 -4.82
C TYR A 619 -6.28 27.19 -5.25
N ALA A 620 -6.19 28.41 -4.73
CA ALA A 620 -5.31 29.46 -5.27
C ALA A 620 -4.88 30.47 -4.21
N VAL A 621 -3.77 31.18 -4.42
CA VAL A 621 -3.27 32.20 -3.48
C VAL A 621 -3.57 33.60 -3.98
N ARG A 622 -4.10 34.41 -3.07
CA ARG A 622 -4.30 35.85 -3.22
C ARG A 622 -3.46 36.64 -2.23
N TYR A 623 -3.30 37.94 -2.48
CA TYR A 623 -2.62 38.83 -1.53
C TYR A 623 -3.28 40.19 -1.36
N GLY A 624 -2.86 40.89 -0.32
CA GLY A 624 -3.13 42.30 -0.05
C GLY A 624 -2.00 42.89 0.77
N PHE A 625 -2.09 44.18 1.08
CA PHE A 625 -1.10 44.85 1.92
C PHE A 625 -1.73 45.84 2.88
N SER A 626 -1.02 46.15 3.97
CA SER A 626 -1.39 47.17 4.95
C SER A 626 -0.16 47.95 5.41
N ASP A 627 -0.39 49.13 5.98
CA ASP A 627 0.63 49.96 6.63
C ASP A 627 0.85 49.57 8.10
N SER A 628 0.07 48.62 8.62
CA SER A 628 0.12 48.11 9.99
C SER A 628 -0.12 46.60 10.01
N PRO A 629 0.53 45.84 10.93
CA PRO A 629 0.33 44.39 11.05
C PRO A 629 -1.10 44.01 11.47
N THR A 630 -1.90 44.95 11.98
CA THR A 630 -3.29 44.70 12.43
C THR A 630 -4.30 45.64 11.74
N GLY A 631 -3.88 46.31 10.67
CA GLY A 631 -4.66 47.31 9.96
C GLY A 631 -5.64 46.69 8.96
N LYS A 632 -6.44 47.56 8.32
CA LYS A 632 -7.25 47.17 7.16
C LYS A 632 -6.33 46.71 6.03
N ILE A 633 -6.65 45.58 5.42
CA ILE A 633 -5.92 45.05 4.26
C ILE A 633 -6.47 45.73 3.00
N THR A 634 -5.57 46.32 2.21
CA THR A 634 -5.86 46.84 0.87
C THR A 634 -5.64 45.73 -0.14
N VAL A 635 -6.68 45.39 -0.89
CA VAL A 635 -6.66 44.33 -1.89
C VAL A 635 -6.45 44.94 -3.28
N PRO A 636 -5.31 44.69 -3.96
CA PRO A 636 -5.09 45.20 -5.31
C PRO A 636 -5.97 44.46 -6.33
N ALA A 637 -6.26 45.11 -7.46
CA ALA A 637 -7.13 44.54 -8.50
C ALA A 637 -6.60 43.19 -9.06
N ASN A 638 -5.28 43.08 -9.24
CA ASN A 638 -4.60 41.87 -9.72
C ASN A 638 -3.98 41.10 -8.55
N ASN A 639 -4.80 40.67 -7.59
CA ASN A 639 -4.30 40.01 -6.38
C ASN A 639 -4.16 38.49 -6.46
N LEU A 640 -4.69 37.82 -7.48
CA LEU A 640 -4.53 36.37 -7.67
C LEU A 640 -3.12 36.07 -8.19
N ILE A 641 -2.24 35.62 -7.30
CA ILE A 641 -0.79 35.49 -7.58
C ILE A 641 -0.33 34.07 -7.84
N LEU A 642 -1.07 33.04 -7.39
CA LEU A 642 -0.75 31.64 -7.66
C LEU A 642 -2.03 30.88 -7.99
N SER A 643 -2.03 30.17 -9.11
CA SER A 643 -3.20 29.44 -9.61
C SER A 643 -2.77 28.22 -10.43
N LYS A 644 -3.68 27.27 -10.63
CA LYS A 644 -3.49 26.08 -11.48
C LYS A 644 -2.83 26.37 -12.84
N ARG A 645 -2.10 25.37 -13.35
CA ARG A 645 -1.56 25.28 -14.71
C ARG A 645 -1.98 23.95 -15.37
N PRO A 646 -3.17 23.90 -15.98
CA PRO A 646 -3.73 22.66 -16.52
C PRO A 646 -2.88 22.05 -17.63
N ASP A 647 -2.19 22.88 -18.42
CA ASP A 647 -1.29 22.46 -19.50
C ASP A 647 -0.09 21.64 -18.98
N GLN A 648 0.29 21.86 -17.72
CA GLN A 648 1.31 21.06 -17.01
C GLN A 648 0.70 20.03 -16.06
N GLY A 649 -0.63 19.93 -15.96
CA GLY A 649 -1.29 19.07 -14.99
C GLY A 649 -1.12 19.50 -13.52
N ILE A 650 -0.94 20.81 -13.29
CA ILE A 650 -0.78 21.42 -11.96
C ILE A 650 -2.13 22.01 -11.53
N TYR A 651 -2.63 21.61 -10.35
CA TYR A 651 -3.95 22.00 -9.84
C TYR A 651 -3.93 22.20 -8.33
N GLY A 652 -4.89 22.96 -7.80
CA GLY A 652 -5.08 23.16 -6.36
C GLY A 652 -3.87 23.79 -5.66
N THR A 653 -3.31 24.85 -6.25
CA THR A 653 -2.09 25.52 -5.78
C THR A 653 -2.40 26.58 -4.73
N GLY A 654 -2.49 26.18 -3.46
CA GLY A 654 -2.76 27.09 -2.36
C GLY A 654 -2.06 26.67 -1.09
N HIS A 655 -2.46 27.30 0.02
CA HIS A 655 -1.81 27.31 1.34
C HIS A 655 -0.29 27.46 1.23
N ASN A 656 0.19 28.67 1.48
CA ASN A 656 1.59 29.00 1.26
C ASN A 656 2.25 29.56 2.52
N SER A 657 3.57 29.57 2.48
CA SER A 657 4.46 30.40 3.28
C SER A 657 5.45 31.11 2.35
N VAL A 658 6.16 32.12 2.85
CA VAL A 658 7.10 32.92 2.07
C VAL A 658 8.45 33.01 2.78
N ILE A 659 9.54 32.82 2.04
CA ILE A 659 10.90 33.01 2.56
C ILE A 659 11.68 34.06 1.80
N GLN A 660 12.31 34.97 2.55
CA GLN A 660 13.36 35.85 2.05
C GLN A 660 14.72 35.17 2.20
N ILE A 661 15.56 35.22 1.18
CA ILE A 661 16.94 34.77 1.31
C ILE A 661 17.70 35.71 2.27
N PRO A 662 18.35 35.19 3.31
CA PRO A 662 19.03 36.01 4.31
C PRO A 662 20.00 37.02 3.68
N GLY A 663 19.75 38.31 3.93
CA GLY A 663 20.59 39.41 3.44
C GLY A 663 20.36 39.81 1.98
N LYS A 664 19.39 39.21 1.27
CA LYS A 664 19.07 39.53 -0.12
C LYS A 664 17.58 39.90 -0.26
N ASP A 665 17.24 40.81 -1.15
CA ASP A 665 15.83 41.07 -1.54
C ASP A 665 15.36 40.05 -2.58
N GLU A 666 15.51 38.76 -2.25
CA GLU A 666 15.21 37.61 -3.09
C GLU A 666 14.22 36.73 -2.33
N TRP A 667 13.10 36.38 -2.96
CA TRP A 667 11.95 35.80 -2.28
C TRP A 667 11.44 34.56 -3.00
N TYR A 668 10.95 33.61 -2.22
CA TYR A 668 10.38 32.37 -2.69
C TYR A 668 9.05 32.11 -1.99
N ILE A 669 8.08 31.61 -2.74
CA ILE A 669 6.82 31.10 -2.20
C ILE A 669 6.92 29.58 -2.10
N VAL A 670 6.53 29.05 -0.94
CA VAL A 670 6.43 27.62 -0.69
C VAL A 670 4.96 27.29 -0.51
N TYR A 671 4.45 26.32 -1.24
CA TYR A 671 3.01 26.04 -1.31
C TYR A 671 2.75 24.56 -1.55
N HIS A 672 1.50 24.10 -1.45
CA HIS A 672 1.15 22.75 -1.87
C HIS A 672 0.30 22.74 -3.14
N ARG A 673 0.29 21.60 -3.83
CA ARG A 673 -0.65 21.33 -4.93
C ARG A 673 -1.21 19.92 -4.84
N PHE A 674 -2.22 19.61 -5.65
CA PHE A 674 -2.61 18.23 -5.87
C PHE A 674 -1.46 17.39 -6.39
N ASN A 675 -1.36 16.13 -5.93
CA ASN A 675 -0.35 15.24 -6.45
C ASN A 675 -0.49 15.07 -7.97
N ARG A 676 0.58 15.37 -8.69
CA ARG A 676 0.58 15.22 -10.15
C ARG A 676 1.03 13.82 -10.53
N PRO A 677 0.44 13.13 -11.53
CA PRO A 677 -0.68 13.56 -12.37
C PRO A 677 -2.05 13.12 -11.85
N LYS A 678 -2.12 12.37 -10.74
CA LYS A 678 -3.33 11.62 -10.36
C LYS A 678 -4.39 12.47 -9.67
N GLY A 679 -3.99 13.51 -8.95
CA GLY A 679 -4.86 14.29 -8.05
C GLY A 679 -6.11 14.82 -8.73
N ILE A 680 -6.04 15.26 -9.99
CA ILE A 680 -7.21 15.76 -10.73
C ILE A 680 -8.32 14.72 -10.92
N THR A 681 -8.01 13.42 -10.82
CA THR A 681 -8.96 12.31 -10.96
C THR A 681 -9.37 11.69 -9.62
N MET A 682 -8.88 12.22 -8.49
CA MET A 682 -9.10 11.64 -7.17
C MET A 682 -10.37 12.14 -6.46
N GLY A 683 -11.07 13.12 -7.03
CA GLY A 683 -12.20 13.80 -6.37
C GLY A 683 -11.73 14.45 -5.06
N ASP A 684 -12.56 14.38 -4.00
CA ASP A 684 -12.24 14.93 -2.68
C ASP A 684 -10.90 14.42 -2.11
N ALA A 685 -10.45 13.23 -2.51
CA ALA A 685 -9.19 12.69 -2.04
C ALA A 685 -7.96 13.49 -2.49
N ALA A 686 -8.09 14.30 -3.54
CA ALA A 686 -7.02 15.21 -3.97
C ALA A 686 -6.64 16.21 -2.86
N GLY A 687 -7.62 16.66 -2.07
CA GLY A 687 -7.39 17.63 -0.99
C GLY A 687 -6.64 17.08 0.21
N TYR A 688 -6.48 15.76 0.35
CA TYR A 688 -5.65 15.12 1.38
C TYR A 688 -4.58 14.19 0.78
N ASN A 689 -4.19 14.41 -0.47
CA ASN A 689 -3.06 13.77 -1.15
C ASN A 689 -2.28 14.85 -1.93
N ARG A 690 -1.73 15.82 -1.20
CA ARG A 690 -1.06 17.00 -1.76
C ARG A 690 0.47 16.85 -1.71
N GLU A 691 1.16 17.70 -2.45
CA GLU A 691 2.63 17.72 -2.54
C GLU A 691 3.19 19.15 -2.46
N VAL A 692 4.25 19.35 -1.68
CA VAL A 692 4.87 20.67 -1.45
C VAL A 692 5.78 21.07 -2.61
N CYS A 693 5.69 22.33 -3.03
CA CYS A 693 6.42 22.93 -4.15
C CYS A 693 7.02 24.28 -3.73
N ILE A 694 8.07 24.70 -4.44
CA ILE A 694 8.71 26.01 -4.26
C ILE A 694 8.91 26.65 -5.63
N ASP A 695 8.55 27.94 -5.73
CA ASP A 695 8.81 28.76 -6.91
C ASP A 695 9.23 30.18 -6.50
N GLN A 696 9.90 30.89 -7.41
CA GLN A 696 10.37 32.26 -7.15
C GLN A 696 9.18 33.21 -7.05
N MET A 697 9.23 34.13 -6.09
CA MET A 697 8.26 35.21 -5.93
C MET A 697 8.94 36.56 -6.19
N GLU A 698 8.40 37.33 -7.13
CA GLU A 698 8.97 38.61 -7.53
C GLU A 698 8.01 39.76 -7.25
N PHE A 699 8.57 40.96 -7.12
CA PHE A 699 7.82 42.19 -6.95
C PHE A 699 8.08 43.14 -8.11
N ASP A 700 7.09 43.93 -8.49
CA ASP A 700 7.27 45.07 -9.41
C ASP A 700 7.84 46.30 -8.68
N GLU A 701 8.10 47.37 -9.44
CA GLU A 701 8.64 48.63 -8.91
C GLU A 701 7.70 49.34 -7.92
N ASN A 702 6.39 49.05 -7.98
CA ASN A 702 5.37 49.60 -7.08
C ASN A 702 5.20 48.75 -5.81
N GLY A 703 5.93 47.64 -5.72
CA GLY A 703 5.83 46.66 -4.63
C GLY A 703 4.62 45.73 -4.76
N ASN A 704 3.99 45.61 -5.92
CA ASN A 704 3.00 44.55 -6.15
C ASN A 704 3.70 43.21 -6.35
N ILE A 705 3.06 42.12 -5.93
CA ILE A 705 3.57 40.77 -6.19
C ILE A 705 3.24 40.42 -7.64
N LYS A 706 4.26 40.03 -8.42
CA LYS A 706 4.06 39.51 -9.76
C LYS A 706 3.43 38.12 -9.66
N LYS A 707 2.56 37.76 -10.61
CA LYS A 707 1.97 36.42 -10.67
C LYS A 707 3.08 35.36 -10.73
N VAL A 708 3.08 34.46 -9.76
CA VAL A 708 3.98 33.32 -9.68
C VAL A 708 3.55 32.28 -10.71
N ILE A 709 4.53 31.73 -11.42
CA ILE A 709 4.31 30.64 -12.37
C ILE A 709 4.68 29.33 -11.67
N PRO A 710 3.72 28.46 -11.33
CA PRO A 710 4.05 27.18 -10.71
C PRO A 710 4.75 26.27 -11.73
N THR A 711 5.86 25.64 -11.34
CA THR A 711 6.70 24.85 -12.24
C THR A 711 6.83 23.37 -11.85
N LEU A 712 7.35 22.57 -12.77
CA LEU A 712 7.81 21.20 -12.50
C LEU A 712 9.33 21.19 -12.25
N GLU A 713 10.03 22.02 -13.00
CA GLU A 713 11.47 22.26 -12.95
C GLU A 713 11.91 22.75 -11.57
N GLY A 714 11.06 23.54 -10.91
CA GLY A 714 11.36 24.20 -9.63
C GLY A 714 12.50 25.20 -9.75
N ILE A 715 12.99 25.65 -8.61
CA ILE A 715 14.07 26.62 -8.51
C ILE A 715 15.44 25.96 -8.62
N ASN A 716 16.48 26.71 -9.02
CA ASN A 716 17.85 26.20 -8.91
C ASN A 716 18.31 26.22 -7.44
N PRO A 717 19.27 25.34 -7.05
CA PRO A 717 19.87 25.40 -5.72
C PRO A 717 20.42 26.79 -5.46
N ILE A 718 20.04 27.40 -4.34
CA ILE A 718 20.57 28.71 -3.99
C ILE A 718 21.99 28.57 -3.42
N HIS A 719 22.86 29.49 -3.82
CA HIS A 719 24.21 29.61 -3.27
C HIS A 719 24.29 30.92 -2.48
N LYS A 720 24.90 30.85 -1.29
CA LYS A 720 25.10 32.04 -0.44
C LYS A 720 25.97 33.07 -1.14
#